data_AF-A0A4Y9Y8X8-F1
#
_entry.id   AF-A0A4Y9Y8X8-F1
#
_cell.length_a   1.000
_cell.length_b   1.000
_cell.length_c   1.000
_cell.angle_alpha   90.00
_cell.angle_beta   90.00
_cell.angle_gamma   90.00
#
_symmetry.space_group_name_H-M   'P 1'
#
loop_
_entity.id
_entity.type
_entity.pdbx_description
1 polymer ?
#
loop_
_entity_poly.entity_id
_entity_poly.type
_entity_poly.pdbx_seq_one_letter_code
_entity_poly.pdbx_strand_id
1 'polypeptide(L)'
;MASASASVDIINVRADKRLSDGGESIRAQIVEGLSQPTGKKSLPTMLLYDERGLRLYDDITTKVPEYYLFSAEEQILKNHADGIARVMHAADGEVKSDEVVVELGAGALRKTSHILSALSDLVSMESPITYYALDLQERELARTLKELNASDVGAQIRGKVSTRGLCATYDDGLKFIREGGLEGRTGMDRVSARLPEHYKLDKSGRDVSPSSNSETSSGGASDGTDETPPSTPGGHSPLHILFLGSSLGNFPRGDDATFLQSLPLRPGSGDTILLGLDHDNDPNDIETAYNDPQGVTEAFIMNGLKGAGQALGDEGLFVENKWAYVGQYNKEQRRHEAFYKSVEDQTIIDPVSKAVYSFKADELVKVEVSHKVYVHGVHGITPTAMPIASSSKRTCGPSTAGPTARRVTLCGCSSDPPFLFPVISSPESKRSPFSVPSLEEWQTMWAAWDFITQRMIPPSMLFQKPIDLRHICLFYMGHIPTFLSIHLCRLLGEPDTEPAHFKYIFERGIDPNVDDPTQCHSHSEVPTCDEDWPSVADILEFQSKVRKRIMKLYDDVESGSVILTRKMARVLFMTLEHEAFHAETLLYMLLQRAGTGTIPPSGFTPPVWSILAESWDRAPQPKNRTVTLGPATVTFGHDDDEADDASTDVAMHEFGWDNEHPKRQVDVGQFKIEWHPVTNGEFYEYYLDKGKDAVKLPACWVEINGEVNVRTLYGPVPIKIAWHWPIITSFDNLSTYASVKGGRIPTEPELRLFLDMFECGYEGGGNVGFRNWHPIPATTGGERDGGKGHNGGVFEWTSTVLERHEGFVPSRLYPGYDVPSVADNRTVSDARCLYSYSVDFFDGQHQVVIGGSYATIPRLAERRTLRNFYQHNYPYAWVGARIAYDV
;
A
#
# COMPACT_ATOMS: atom_id res chain seq x y z
N MET A 1 44.58 14.15 39.02
CA MET A 1 44.52 13.72 37.60
C MET A 1 43.28 14.35 37.02
N ALA A 2 43.43 15.24 36.04
CA ALA A 2 42.32 15.91 35.38
C ALA A 2 41.53 14.90 34.52
N SER A 3 40.22 14.88 34.68
CA SER A 3 39.28 14.16 33.82
C SER A 3 39.47 14.66 32.38
N ALA A 4 39.93 13.79 31.48
CA ALA A 4 39.87 14.04 30.06
C ALA A 4 38.39 14.03 29.66
N SER A 5 37.82 15.19 29.31
CA SER A 5 36.47 15.26 28.76
C SER A 5 36.45 14.46 27.45
N ALA A 6 35.60 13.44 27.36
CA ALA A 6 35.37 12.73 26.10
C ALA A 6 34.98 13.75 25.01
N SER A 7 35.82 13.88 23.98
CA SER A 7 35.51 14.72 22.82
C SER A 7 34.36 14.09 22.04
N VAL A 8 33.28 14.84 21.82
CA VAL A 8 32.18 14.42 20.95
C VAL A 8 32.64 14.54 19.49
N ASP A 9 32.45 13.49 18.71
CA ASP A 9 32.77 13.44 17.29
C ASP A 9 31.64 14.10 16.48
N ILE A 10 31.91 15.27 15.88
CA ILE A 10 30.94 16.02 15.05
C ILE A 10 31.54 16.26 13.68
N ILE A 11 30.80 15.84 12.66
CA ILE A 11 31.13 16.05 11.25
C ILE A 11 30.36 17.27 10.76
N ASN A 12 31.07 18.29 10.28
CA ASN A 12 30.45 19.45 9.65
C ASN A 12 30.34 19.19 8.14
N VAL A 13 29.10 19.05 7.67
CA VAL A 13 28.75 18.64 6.30
C VAL A 13 28.09 19.76 5.51
N ARG A 14 27.99 20.97 6.10
CA ARG A 14 27.53 22.15 5.39
C ARG A 14 28.47 22.41 4.22
N ALA A 15 27.93 22.50 3.01
CA ALA A 15 28.70 22.92 1.85
C ALA A 15 29.43 24.23 2.18
N ASP A 16 30.73 24.28 1.88
CA ASP A 16 31.63 25.40 2.14
C ASP A 16 31.12 26.64 1.38
N LYS A 17 30.18 27.39 1.97
CA LYS A 17 29.49 28.53 1.33
C LYS A 17 30.41 29.74 1.29
N ARG A 18 31.42 29.70 0.42
CA ARG A 18 31.70 30.83 -0.47
C ARG A 18 30.73 30.72 -1.65
N LEU A 19 29.58 31.39 -1.55
CA LEU A 19 28.71 31.82 -2.65
C LEU A 19 28.68 30.92 -3.92
N SER A 20 27.69 30.02 -4.03
CA SER A 20 26.90 29.82 -5.28
C SER A 20 25.84 28.73 -5.15
N ASP A 21 24.60 29.09 -5.52
CA ASP A 21 23.45 28.36 -6.06
C ASP A 21 22.94 27.04 -5.46
N GLY A 22 21.69 27.09 -4.97
CA GLY A 22 20.81 25.93 -4.81
C GLY A 22 19.66 26.12 -3.82
N GLY A 23 19.87 26.89 -2.75
CA GLY A 23 18.82 27.23 -1.79
C GLY A 23 18.68 28.74 -1.68
N GLU A 24 17.49 29.26 -1.94
CA GLU A 24 17.20 30.69 -1.77
C GLU A 24 17.61 31.15 -0.36
N SER A 25 18.33 32.27 -0.27
CA SER A 25 18.66 32.87 1.01
C SER A 25 17.38 33.10 1.82
N ILE A 26 17.40 32.90 3.15
CA ILE A 26 16.26 33.21 4.05
C ILE A 26 15.69 34.60 3.76
N ARG A 27 16.55 35.56 3.41
CA ARG A 27 16.15 36.90 2.97
C ARG A 27 15.27 36.89 1.70
N ALA A 28 15.61 36.09 0.70
CA ALA A 28 14.83 35.98 -0.53
C ALA A 28 13.43 35.42 -0.25
N GLN A 29 13.32 34.38 0.57
CA GLN A 29 12.02 33.81 0.99
C GLN A 29 11.16 34.83 1.76
N ILE A 30 11.76 35.63 2.65
CA ILE A 30 11.07 36.74 3.32
C ILE A 30 10.55 37.75 2.30
N VAL A 31 11.40 38.18 1.37
CA VAL A 31 11.03 39.17 0.34
C VAL A 31 9.89 38.63 -0.55
N GLU A 32 9.98 37.39 -1.01
CA GLU A 32 8.95 36.75 -1.82
C GLU A 32 7.62 36.68 -1.05
N GLY A 33 7.65 36.14 0.17
CA GLY A 33 6.45 35.98 1.01
C GLY A 33 5.78 37.31 1.35
N LEU A 34 6.56 38.37 1.61
CA LEU A 34 6.03 39.71 1.87
C LEU A 34 5.55 40.43 0.60
N SER A 35 6.05 40.05 -0.58
CA SER A 35 5.63 40.61 -1.88
C SER A 35 4.28 40.06 -2.36
N GLN A 36 3.78 38.98 -1.75
CA GLN A 36 2.47 38.42 -2.10
C GLN A 36 1.32 39.41 -1.83
N PRO A 37 0.19 39.29 -2.57
CA PRO A 37 -1.01 40.09 -2.31
C PRO A 37 -1.56 39.92 -0.88
N THR A 38 -2.35 40.89 -0.43
CA THR A 38 -3.05 40.84 0.86
C THR A 38 -3.80 39.52 1.04
N GLY A 39 -3.62 38.88 2.20
CA GLY A 39 -4.20 37.56 2.52
C GLY A 39 -3.43 36.36 1.98
N LYS A 40 -2.34 36.56 1.23
CA LYS A 40 -1.43 35.50 0.77
C LYS A 40 0.02 35.67 1.26
N LYS A 41 0.28 36.66 2.12
CA LYS A 41 1.61 36.92 2.66
C LYS A 41 2.06 35.81 3.60
N SER A 42 3.36 35.52 3.60
CA SER A 42 3.96 34.51 4.48
C SER A 42 5.38 34.88 4.93
N LEU A 43 5.83 34.27 6.03
CA LEU A 43 7.20 34.30 6.51
C LEU A 43 7.69 32.86 6.76
N PRO A 44 8.98 32.55 6.51
CA PRO A 44 9.49 31.19 6.64
C PRO A 44 9.60 30.71 8.10
N THR A 45 9.20 29.48 8.38
CA THR A 45 9.23 28.84 9.72
C THR A 45 10.64 28.77 10.31
N MET A 46 11.68 28.72 9.46
CA MET A 46 13.08 28.69 9.91
C MET A 46 13.48 29.89 10.80
N LEU A 47 12.73 30.99 10.73
CA LEU A 47 12.94 32.17 11.57
C LEU A 47 12.64 31.93 13.06
N LEU A 48 11.90 30.86 13.38
CA LEU A 48 11.51 30.52 14.74
C LEU A 48 12.64 29.85 15.54
N TYR A 49 13.69 29.33 14.89
CA TYR A 49 14.65 28.40 15.50
C TYR A 49 16.06 29.01 15.73
N ASP A 50 16.13 30.29 16.07
CA ASP A 50 17.35 30.88 16.62
C ASP A 50 17.64 30.37 18.05
N GLU A 51 18.74 30.81 18.67
CA GLU A 51 19.12 30.34 20.02
C GLU A 51 18.00 30.57 21.07
N ARG A 52 17.26 31.68 20.96
CA ARG A 52 16.15 31.98 21.87
C ARG A 52 14.93 31.11 21.56
N GLY A 53 14.61 30.95 20.29
CA GLY A 53 13.52 30.13 19.80
C GLY A 53 13.66 28.68 20.22
N LEU A 54 14.86 28.09 20.13
CA LEU A 54 15.12 26.73 20.60
C LEU A 54 14.85 26.55 22.10
N ARG A 55 15.18 27.55 22.93
CA ARG A 55 14.86 27.52 24.37
C ARG A 55 13.36 27.61 24.62
N LEU A 56 12.65 28.44 23.86
CA LEU A 56 11.18 28.54 23.94
C LEU A 56 10.51 27.23 23.49
N TYR A 57 11.06 26.56 22.47
CA TYR A 57 10.59 25.25 22.04
C TYR A 57 10.86 24.15 23.07
N ASP A 58 12.01 24.16 23.74
CA ASP A 58 12.25 23.27 24.89
C ASP A 58 11.24 23.54 26.02
N ASP A 59 10.90 24.80 26.29
CA ASP A 59 9.86 25.16 27.26
C ASP A 59 8.46 24.67 26.82
N ILE A 60 8.10 24.78 25.55
CA ILE A 60 6.85 24.20 25.00
C ILE A 60 6.81 22.69 25.28
N THR A 61 7.89 21.97 24.94
CA THR A 61 7.91 20.50 25.05
C THR A 61 8.03 19.98 26.49
N THR A 62 8.41 20.82 27.46
CA THR A 62 8.72 20.38 28.83
C THR A 62 7.88 21.02 29.94
N LYS A 63 7.36 22.24 29.71
CA LYS A 63 6.60 23.01 30.71
C LYS A 63 5.14 23.21 30.33
N VAL A 64 4.76 22.95 29.08
CA VAL A 64 3.38 23.10 28.58
C VAL A 64 2.71 21.72 28.45
N PRO A 65 1.94 21.25 29.45
CA PRO A 65 1.28 19.95 29.40
C PRO A 65 0.20 19.86 28.31
N GLU A 66 -0.34 20.98 27.87
CA GLU A 66 -1.30 21.08 26.76
C GLU A 66 -0.66 20.69 25.42
N TYR A 67 0.65 20.92 25.24
CA TYR A 67 1.39 20.52 24.04
C TYR A 67 1.66 19.01 24.06
N TYR A 68 0.63 18.25 23.76
CA TYR A 68 0.61 16.81 24.00
C TYR A 68 1.56 16.01 23.10
N LEU A 69 1.94 16.52 21.93
CA LEU A 69 2.65 15.77 20.89
C LEU A 69 3.94 15.14 21.43
N PHE A 70 4.73 15.92 22.16
CA PHE A 70 6.01 15.46 22.70
C PHE A 70 5.83 14.32 23.70
N SER A 71 4.97 14.50 24.70
CA SER A 71 4.73 13.52 25.76
C SER A 71 4.09 12.23 25.24
N ALA A 72 3.16 12.34 24.28
CA ALA A 72 2.54 11.19 23.65
C ALA A 72 3.56 10.34 22.87
N GLU A 73 4.40 10.99 22.05
CA GLU A 73 5.45 10.28 21.29
C GLU A 73 6.51 9.66 22.20
N GLU A 74 6.96 10.37 23.24
CA GLU A 74 7.90 9.85 24.24
C GLU A 74 7.34 8.62 24.96
N GLN A 75 6.06 8.65 25.36
CA GLN A 75 5.41 7.51 26.04
C GLN A 75 5.33 6.28 25.13
N ILE A 76 5.06 6.46 23.83
CA ILE A 76 5.03 5.38 22.85
C ILE A 76 6.42 4.75 22.71
N LEU A 77 7.45 5.57 22.53
CA LEU A 77 8.84 5.09 22.43
C LEU A 77 9.22 4.35 23.71
N LYS A 78 8.91 4.88 24.89
CA LYS A 78 9.17 4.21 26.16
C LYS A 78 8.49 2.84 26.30
N ASN A 79 7.25 2.71 25.83
CA ASN A 79 6.48 1.47 25.98
C ASN A 79 6.78 0.42 24.89
N HIS A 80 7.28 0.85 23.73
CA HIS A 80 7.39 0.00 22.55
C HIS A 80 8.81 -0.05 21.94
N ALA A 81 9.82 0.60 22.54
CA ALA A 81 11.19 0.64 22.01
C ALA A 81 11.75 -0.74 21.66
N ASP A 82 11.55 -1.76 22.49
CA ASP A 82 12.04 -3.13 22.22
C ASP A 82 11.40 -3.73 20.96
N GLY A 83 10.11 -3.49 20.76
CA GLY A 83 9.39 -3.94 19.57
C GLY A 83 9.86 -3.20 18.33
N ILE A 84 10.05 -1.88 18.43
CA ILE A 84 10.54 -1.02 17.35
C ILE A 84 11.96 -1.45 16.94
N ALA A 85 12.87 -1.60 17.90
CA ALA A 85 14.23 -2.05 17.66
C ALA A 85 14.24 -3.43 16.99
N ARG A 86 13.47 -4.41 17.50
CA ARG A 86 13.33 -5.72 16.83
C ARG A 86 12.87 -5.60 15.38
N VAL A 87 11.91 -4.72 15.10
CA VAL A 87 11.39 -4.48 13.74
C VAL A 87 12.42 -3.81 12.84
N MET A 88 13.22 -2.88 13.36
CA MET A 88 14.32 -2.26 12.62
C MET A 88 15.32 -3.32 12.10
N HIS A 89 15.51 -4.42 12.83
CA HIS A 89 16.45 -5.50 12.50
C HIS A 89 15.80 -6.79 11.96
N ALA A 90 14.48 -6.79 11.72
CA ALA A 90 13.71 -8.02 11.44
C ALA A 90 13.86 -8.61 10.03
N ALA A 91 14.61 -7.97 9.12
CA ALA A 91 14.73 -8.46 7.74
C ALA A 91 15.47 -9.80 7.66
N ASP A 92 16.52 -9.99 8.47
CA ASP A 92 17.34 -11.22 8.50
C ASP A 92 17.35 -11.92 9.87
N GLY A 93 16.69 -11.35 10.89
CA GLY A 93 16.60 -11.93 12.24
C GLY A 93 17.85 -11.76 13.13
N GLU A 94 18.93 -11.15 12.60
CA GLU A 94 20.18 -10.87 13.32
C GLU A 94 20.60 -9.41 13.15
N VAL A 95 21.11 -8.79 14.23
CA VAL A 95 21.67 -7.43 14.19
C VAL A 95 23.06 -7.46 13.57
N LYS A 96 23.30 -6.67 12.51
CA LYS A 96 24.61 -6.61 11.84
C LYS A 96 25.51 -5.57 12.53
N SER A 97 26.79 -5.91 12.69
CA SER A 97 27.79 -5.15 13.47
C SER A 97 28.14 -3.75 12.95
N ASP A 98 27.63 -3.36 11.79
CA ASP A 98 27.99 -2.13 11.08
C ASP A 98 26.75 -1.30 10.69
N GLU A 99 25.60 -1.56 11.32
CA GLU A 99 24.37 -0.81 11.08
C GLU A 99 24.47 0.65 11.53
N VAL A 100 23.79 1.52 10.78
CA VAL A 100 23.82 2.96 11.02
C VAL A 100 22.43 3.48 11.31
N VAL A 101 22.29 4.26 12.39
CA VAL A 101 21.06 4.95 12.76
C VAL A 101 21.27 6.46 12.62
N VAL A 102 20.44 7.16 11.85
CA VAL A 102 20.51 8.62 11.65
C VAL A 102 19.22 9.26 12.14
N GLU A 103 19.28 10.18 13.11
CA GLU A 103 18.13 11.02 13.48
C GLU A 103 18.18 12.35 12.74
N LEU A 104 17.12 12.67 12.00
CA LEU A 104 16.94 13.97 11.34
C LEU A 104 16.25 14.94 12.30
N GLY A 105 16.93 16.04 12.63
CA GLY A 105 16.39 17.05 13.56
C GLY A 105 16.55 16.61 15.00
N ALA A 106 17.75 16.15 15.35
CA ALA A 106 18.08 15.61 16.66
C ALA A 106 18.03 16.69 17.74
N GLY A 107 16.87 16.87 18.37
CA GLY A 107 16.64 17.80 19.48
C GLY A 107 17.36 17.37 20.77
N ALA A 108 16.68 17.43 21.92
CA ALA A 108 17.29 17.08 23.21
C ALA A 108 17.57 15.57 23.44
N LEU A 109 17.42 14.72 22.42
CA LEU A 109 17.62 13.25 22.44
C LEU A 109 16.83 12.45 23.50
N ARG A 110 15.89 13.07 24.23
CA ARG A 110 15.11 12.41 25.29
C ARG A 110 14.29 11.24 24.74
N LYS A 111 13.57 11.48 23.64
CA LYS A 111 12.81 10.47 22.90
C LYS A 111 13.71 9.35 22.37
N THR A 112 14.81 9.74 21.72
CA THR A 112 15.77 8.84 21.07
C THR A 112 16.47 7.93 22.06
N SER A 113 16.69 8.38 23.30
CA SER A 113 17.33 7.61 24.36
C SER A 113 16.65 6.26 24.64
N HIS A 114 15.32 6.18 24.50
CA HIS A 114 14.57 4.93 24.63
C HIS A 114 14.94 3.93 23.53
N ILE A 115 15.05 4.40 22.28
CA ILE A 115 15.47 3.56 21.15
C ILE A 115 16.92 3.14 21.29
N LEU A 116 17.84 4.05 21.64
CA LEU A 116 19.25 3.71 21.83
C LEU A 116 19.45 2.66 22.93
N SER A 117 18.66 2.73 24.01
CA SER A 117 18.68 1.74 25.09
C SER A 117 18.25 0.35 24.58
N ALA A 118 17.10 0.29 23.88
CA ALA A 118 16.61 -0.97 23.31
C ALA A 118 17.56 -1.56 22.27
N LEU A 119 18.15 -0.72 21.40
CA LEU A 119 19.19 -1.14 20.44
C LEU A 119 20.39 -1.76 21.17
N SER A 120 20.82 -1.15 22.28
CA SER A 120 21.94 -1.67 23.05
C SER A 120 21.67 -3.03 23.71
N ASP A 121 20.41 -3.40 23.93
CA ASP A 121 20.05 -4.69 24.50
C ASP A 121 20.07 -5.81 23.44
N LEU A 122 20.00 -5.45 22.15
CA LEU A 122 20.09 -6.39 21.02
C LEU A 122 21.53 -6.62 20.54
N VAL A 123 22.48 -5.81 20.98
CA VAL A 123 23.86 -5.75 20.45
C VAL A 123 24.88 -6.25 21.48
N SER A 124 25.84 -7.06 21.03
CA SER A 124 26.99 -7.48 21.84
C SER A 124 28.09 -6.39 21.85
N MET A 125 28.99 -6.40 22.85
CA MET A 125 30.07 -5.41 22.95
C MET A 125 31.07 -5.45 21.77
N GLU A 126 31.01 -6.47 20.93
CA GLU A 126 31.95 -6.69 19.80
C GLU A 126 31.40 -6.16 18.47
N SER A 127 30.19 -5.57 18.44
CA SER A 127 29.48 -5.25 17.20
C SER A 127 28.67 -3.94 17.29
N PRO A 128 29.30 -2.79 17.56
CA PRO A 128 28.57 -1.59 17.94
C PRO A 128 27.83 -0.92 16.77
N ILE A 129 26.55 -0.61 16.97
CA ILE A 129 25.75 0.23 16.06
C ILE A 129 26.32 1.66 16.08
N THR A 130 26.31 2.37 14.94
CA THR A 130 26.66 3.80 14.92
C THR A 130 25.43 4.68 14.82
N TYR A 131 25.20 5.52 15.82
CA TYR A 131 24.15 6.53 15.87
C TYR A 131 24.66 7.92 15.49
N TYR A 132 23.95 8.59 14.61
CA TYR A 132 24.24 9.92 14.10
C TYR A 132 23.08 10.90 14.39
N ALA A 133 23.35 11.92 15.21
CA ALA A 133 22.44 13.03 15.44
C ALA A 133 22.67 14.13 14.40
N LEU A 134 21.71 14.36 13.50
CA LEU A 134 21.76 15.44 12.51
C LEU A 134 20.98 16.66 13.02
N ASP A 135 21.65 17.80 13.11
CA ASP A 135 21.03 19.09 13.44
C ASP A 135 21.81 20.25 12.83
N LEU A 136 21.21 21.44 12.82
CA LEU A 136 21.77 22.65 12.27
C LEU A 136 22.89 23.19 13.16
N GLN A 137 22.79 23.15 14.49
CA GLN A 137 23.71 23.89 15.35
C GLN A 137 24.77 22.99 16.00
N GLU A 138 26.03 23.14 15.57
CA GLU A 138 27.18 22.38 16.10
C GLU A 138 27.32 22.47 17.63
N ARG A 139 27.05 23.65 18.22
CA ARG A 139 27.12 23.85 19.67
C ARG A 139 26.06 23.07 20.42
N GLU A 140 24.84 23.03 19.89
CA GLU A 140 23.72 22.31 20.50
C GLU A 140 23.95 20.80 20.36
N LEU A 141 24.38 20.31 19.19
CA LEU A 141 24.81 18.93 19.00
C LEU A 141 25.88 18.51 20.02
N ALA A 142 26.90 19.34 20.21
CA ALA A 142 27.97 19.08 21.17
C ALA A 142 27.45 19.05 22.62
N ARG A 143 26.49 19.90 22.98
CA ARG A 143 25.86 19.91 24.30
C ARG A 143 25.06 18.62 24.52
N THR A 144 24.12 18.33 23.63
CA THR A 144 23.18 17.21 23.80
C THR A 144 23.89 15.86 23.80
N LEU A 145 24.90 15.66 22.94
CA LEU A 145 25.69 14.42 22.94
C LEU A 145 26.56 14.26 24.19
N LYS A 146 27.05 15.36 24.79
CA LYS A 146 27.75 15.30 26.09
C LYS A 146 26.80 14.90 27.22
N GLU A 147 25.60 15.47 27.23
CA GLU A 147 24.56 15.16 28.22
C GLU A 147 24.13 13.69 28.13
N LEU A 148 23.89 13.18 26.91
CA LEU A 148 23.59 11.77 26.69
C LEU A 148 24.70 10.86 27.21
N ASN A 149 25.96 11.15 26.86
CA ASN A 149 27.12 10.35 27.28
C ASN A 149 27.37 10.35 28.81
N ALA A 150 26.88 11.38 29.51
CA ALA A 150 26.95 11.50 30.97
C ALA A 150 25.74 10.90 31.70
N SER A 151 24.67 10.55 30.98
CA SER A 151 23.45 9.97 31.55
C SER A 151 23.56 8.47 31.83
N ASP A 152 22.58 7.92 32.57
CA ASP A 152 22.45 6.47 32.80
C ASP A 152 22.33 5.68 31.48
N VAL A 153 21.63 6.24 30.50
CA VAL A 153 21.55 5.66 29.14
C VAL A 153 22.93 5.66 28.49
N GLY A 154 23.70 6.73 28.63
CA GLY A 154 25.09 6.80 28.17
C GLY A 154 26.00 5.74 28.79
N ALA A 155 25.72 5.31 30.03
CA ALA A 155 26.40 4.20 30.66
C ALA A 155 25.96 2.84 30.07
N GLN A 156 24.66 2.66 29.80
CA GLN A 156 24.08 1.43 29.23
C GLN A 156 24.57 1.17 27.79
N ILE A 157 24.59 2.20 26.94
CA ILE A 157 24.93 2.06 25.52
C ILE A 157 26.44 2.00 25.25
N ARG A 158 27.27 2.22 26.28
CA ARG A 158 28.73 2.31 26.15
C ARG A 158 29.33 1.02 25.58
N GLY A 159 30.05 1.15 24.46
CA GLY A 159 30.66 0.01 23.77
C GLY A 159 29.69 -0.82 22.93
N LYS A 160 28.41 -0.43 22.88
CA LYS A 160 27.37 -1.09 22.07
C LYS A 160 26.76 -0.14 21.04
N VAL A 161 26.69 1.15 21.34
CA VAL A 161 26.26 2.20 20.40
C VAL A 161 27.28 3.33 20.42
N SER A 162 27.83 3.64 19.24
CA SER A 162 28.73 4.78 19.03
C SER A 162 27.92 6.02 18.65
N THR A 163 28.00 7.11 19.40
CA THR A 163 27.23 8.34 19.14
C THR A 163 28.09 9.40 18.43
N ARG A 164 27.62 9.93 17.31
CA ARG A 164 28.26 10.99 16.51
C ARG A 164 27.27 12.09 16.15
N GLY A 165 27.77 13.28 15.82
CA GLY A 165 26.97 14.41 15.31
C GLY A 165 27.21 14.70 13.83
N LEU A 166 26.18 15.12 13.10
CA LEU A 166 26.24 15.69 11.75
C LEU A 166 25.68 17.12 11.79
N CYS A 167 26.54 18.11 11.62
CA CYS A 167 26.13 19.51 11.53
C CYS A 167 25.80 19.86 10.07
N ALA A 168 24.51 19.84 9.70
CA ALA A 168 24.03 20.09 8.33
C ALA A 168 22.52 20.44 8.29
N THR A 169 22.07 20.93 7.14
CA THR A 169 20.63 20.91 6.78
C THR A 169 20.18 19.48 6.46
N TYR A 170 18.87 19.24 6.36
CA TYR A 170 18.38 17.93 5.90
C TYR A 170 18.94 17.59 4.51
N ASP A 171 18.85 18.51 3.54
CA ASP A 171 19.32 18.27 2.18
C ASP A 171 20.82 17.97 2.11
N ASP A 172 21.65 18.76 2.80
CA ASP A 172 23.10 18.57 2.83
C ASP A 172 23.47 17.23 3.49
N GLY A 173 22.81 16.88 4.59
CA GLY A 173 23.06 15.62 5.29
C GLY A 173 22.62 14.40 4.48
N LEU A 174 21.42 14.44 3.88
CA LEU A 174 20.93 13.37 3.00
C LEU A 174 21.80 13.23 1.75
N LYS A 175 22.30 14.35 1.19
CA LYS A 175 23.29 14.32 0.10
C LYS A 175 24.59 13.65 0.54
N PHE A 176 25.15 14.02 1.68
CA PHE A 176 26.36 13.39 2.22
C PHE A 176 26.18 11.88 2.42
N ILE A 177 25.03 11.45 2.91
CA ILE A 177 24.70 10.03 3.06
C ILE A 177 24.66 9.31 1.71
N ARG A 178 23.98 9.90 0.70
CA ARG A 178 23.91 9.35 -0.68
C ARG A 178 25.29 9.21 -1.33
N GLU A 179 26.20 10.13 -1.04
CA GLU A 179 27.56 10.12 -1.57
C GLU A 179 28.50 9.15 -0.83
N GLY A 180 27.97 8.30 0.07
CA GLY A 180 28.75 7.30 0.80
C GLY A 180 29.50 7.86 1.99
N GLY A 181 29.13 9.05 2.48
CA GLY A 181 29.81 9.71 3.61
C GLY A 181 29.78 8.94 4.94
N LEU A 182 28.93 7.91 5.03
CA LEU A 182 28.85 7.00 6.17
C LEU A 182 29.71 5.73 5.99
N GLU A 183 30.24 5.46 4.79
CA GLU A 183 31.01 4.25 4.49
C GLU A 183 32.50 4.42 4.84
N GLY A 184 33.00 3.53 5.71
CA GLY A 184 34.44 3.32 5.91
C GLY A 184 35.13 4.23 6.93
N ARG A 185 35.23 3.77 8.19
CA ARG A 185 36.37 4.06 9.09
C ARG A 185 36.46 3.17 10.35
N THR A 186 36.03 1.92 10.26
CA THR A 186 36.31 0.86 11.24
C THR A 186 37.15 -0.24 10.59
N GLY A 187 38.48 -0.13 10.70
CA GLY A 187 39.42 -1.27 10.63
C GLY A 187 39.79 -1.83 9.25
N MET A 188 41.05 -1.58 8.84
CA MET A 188 41.80 -2.41 7.89
C MET A 188 41.89 -3.86 8.38
N ASP A 189 41.28 -4.81 7.67
CA ASP A 189 41.78 -6.17 7.38
C ASP A 189 40.63 -7.08 6.93
N ARG A 190 40.61 -7.51 5.65
CA ARG A 190 40.31 -8.90 5.22
C ARG A 190 40.30 -9.07 3.69
N VAL A 191 41.48 -9.46 3.22
CA VAL A 191 41.80 -10.51 2.23
C VAL A 191 40.68 -11.09 1.36
N SER A 192 40.81 -10.83 0.05
CA SER A 192 40.45 -11.65 -1.12
C SER A 192 40.06 -13.12 -0.88
N ALA A 193 38.89 -13.55 -1.37
CA ALA A 193 38.64 -14.96 -1.73
C ALA A 193 37.64 -15.16 -2.89
N ARG A 194 38.22 -15.63 -4.00
CA ARG A 194 37.76 -16.38 -5.18
C ARG A 194 36.33 -16.97 -5.23
N LEU A 195 35.73 -16.82 -6.41
CA LEU A 195 34.62 -17.62 -6.97
C LEU A 195 35.05 -19.09 -7.24
N PRO A 196 34.14 -20.07 -7.06
CA PRO A 196 34.18 -21.33 -7.79
C PRO A 196 32.98 -21.51 -8.73
N GLU A 197 33.28 -21.93 -9.96
CA GLU A 197 32.36 -22.44 -10.97
C GLU A 197 31.88 -23.87 -10.64
N HIS A 198 30.73 -24.21 -11.26
CA HIS A 198 30.15 -25.53 -11.51
C HIS A 198 29.18 -26.11 -10.47
N TYR A 199 27.90 -26.17 -10.85
CA TYR A 199 26.95 -27.16 -10.35
C TYR A 199 26.25 -27.86 -11.53
N LYS A 200 26.21 -29.19 -11.48
CA LYS A 200 25.49 -30.08 -12.40
C LYS A 200 24.10 -30.37 -11.83
N LEU A 201 23.08 -30.34 -12.69
CA LEU A 201 21.72 -30.76 -12.40
C LEU A 201 21.62 -32.29 -12.42
N ASP A 202 21.04 -32.89 -11.38
CA ASP A 202 20.57 -34.27 -11.41
C ASP A 202 19.04 -34.30 -11.42
N LYS A 203 18.47 -35.22 -12.19
CA LYS A 203 17.01 -35.37 -12.40
C LYS A 203 16.45 -36.39 -11.41
N SER A 204 15.38 -36.06 -10.70
CA SER A 204 14.51 -37.05 -10.06
C SER A 204 13.02 -36.75 -10.31
N GLY A 205 12.25 -37.84 -10.37
CA GLY A 205 10.96 -37.93 -11.05
C GLY A 205 9.74 -37.49 -10.25
N ARG A 206 8.58 -37.63 -10.92
CA ARG A 206 7.24 -37.21 -10.52
C ARG A 206 6.79 -37.87 -9.21
N ASP A 207 6.45 -37.05 -8.21
CA ASP A 207 5.61 -37.46 -7.09
C ASP A 207 4.18 -36.97 -7.28
N VAL A 208 3.24 -37.91 -7.20
CA VAL A 208 1.79 -37.69 -7.22
C VAL A 208 1.29 -37.59 -5.78
N SER A 209 0.39 -36.64 -5.50
CA SER A 209 -0.22 -36.42 -4.18
C SER A 209 -0.94 -37.68 -3.61
N PRO A 210 -1.02 -37.83 -2.27
CA PRO A 210 -1.51 -39.05 -1.65
C PRO A 210 -3.04 -39.09 -1.58
N SER A 211 -3.61 -40.24 -1.93
CA SER A 211 -4.94 -40.68 -1.51
C SER A 211 -4.81 -41.94 -0.65
N SER A 212 -5.75 -42.10 0.28
CA SER A 212 -5.83 -43.03 1.41
C SER A 212 -5.87 -44.53 1.06
N ASN A 213 -4.98 -45.35 1.64
CA ASN A 213 -5.28 -46.45 2.60
C ASN A 213 -4.13 -47.49 2.78
N SER A 214 -4.02 -47.95 4.04
CA SER A 214 -3.47 -49.22 4.58
C SER A 214 -1.96 -49.51 4.62
N GLU A 215 -1.48 -49.62 5.88
CA GLU A 215 -0.46 -50.50 6.49
C GLU A 215 0.58 -51.22 5.61
N THR A 216 1.87 -50.93 5.84
CA THR A 216 2.84 -51.86 6.47
C THR A 216 4.25 -51.23 6.55
N SER A 217 4.99 -51.68 7.55
CA SER A 217 6.29 -51.21 8.05
C SER A 217 7.49 -51.49 7.14
N SER A 218 8.46 -50.56 7.10
CA SER A 218 9.88 -50.81 7.43
C SER A 218 10.71 -49.52 7.32
N GLY A 219 11.53 -49.24 8.33
CA GLY A 219 12.27 -48.00 8.50
C GLY A 219 13.50 -47.81 7.61
N GLY A 220 13.93 -46.56 7.56
CA GLY A 220 15.21 -46.11 7.02
C GLY A 220 15.32 -44.61 7.26
N ALA A 221 16.05 -44.21 8.29
CA ALA A 221 16.40 -42.82 8.54
C ALA A 221 17.45 -42.36 7.51
N SER A 222 17.19 -41.27 6.78
CA SER A 222 18.23 -40.48 6.14
C SER A 222 17.94 -39.00 6.37
N ASP A 223 18.76 -38.45 7.24
CA ASP A 223 18.98 -37.04 7.51
C ASP A 223 19.52 -36.36 6.24
N GLY A 224 18.97 -35.19 5.87
CA GLY A 224 19.30 -34.51 4.62
C GLY A 224 18.53 -33.21 4.44
N THR A 225 18.76 -32.24 5.32
CA THR A 225 18.33 -30.85 5.16
C THR A 225 19.22 -30.15 4.13
N ASP A 226 18.80 -30.09 2.87
CA ASP A 226 19.39 -29.20 1.86
C ASP A 226 18.75 -27.81 1.97
N GLU A 227 19.21 -27.04 2.95
CA GLU A 227 19.01 -25.59 2.99
C GLU A 227 19.83 -24.95 1.86
N THR A 228 19.16 -24.45 0.83
CA THR A 228 19.82 -23.61 -0.19
C THR A 228 19.85 -22.17 0.34
N PRO A 229 21.00 -21.50 0.45
CA PRO A 229 21.04 -20.11 0.94
C PRO A 229 20.42 -19.17 -0.09
N PRO A 230 19.61 -18.18 0.32
CA PRO A 230 19.16 -17.13 -0.59
C PRO A 230 20.37 -16.32 -1.08
N SER A 231 20.45 -16.14 -2.39
CA SER A 231 21.47 -15.31 -3.03
C SER A 231 21.32 -13.85 -2.58
N THR A 232 22.26 -13.37 -1.77
CA THR A 232 22.25 -12.01 -1.21
C THR A 232 22.69 -10.97 -2.26
N PRO A 233 21.96 -9.87 -2.47
CA PRO A 233 22.49 -8.65 -3.08
C PRO A 233 23.64 -8.09 -2.20
N GLY A 234 24.61 -7.40 -2.81
CA GLY A 234 25.91 -7.03 -2.21
C GLY A 234 25.88 -6.46 -0.79
N GLY A 235 26.87 -6.86 0.02
CA GLY A 235 26.99 -6.60 1.45
C GLY A 235 27.29 -5.15 1.84
N HIS A 236 26.26 -4.31 1.88
CA HIS A 236 26.29 -3.04 2.62
C HIS A 236 25.40 -3.13 3.87
N SER A 237 25.80 -2.47 4.94
CA SER A 237 25.07 -2.46 6.22
C SER A 237 23.75 -1.69 6.13
N PRO A 238 22.68 -2.13 6.80
CA PRO A 238 21.40 -1.41 6.85
C PRO A 238 21.51 0.02 7.41
N LEU A 239 20.72 0.93 6.83
CA LEU A 239 20.54 2.32 7.28
C LEU A 239 19.16 2.50 7.92
N HIS A 240 19.11 2.99 9.16
CA HIS A 240 17.88 3.29 9.86
C HIS A 240 17.75 4.82 10.07
N ILE A 241 16.70 5.43 9.54
CA ILE A 241 16.42 6.87 9.70
C ILE A 241 15.36 7.08 10.78
N LEU A 242 15.60 7.98 11.72
CA LEU A 242 14.58 8.43 12.68
C LEU A 242 14.14 9.85 12.30
N PHE A 243 12.84 10.06 12.12
CA PHE A 243 12.26 11.38 11.89
C PHE A 243 11.05 11.57 12.79
N LEU A 244 11.32 12.12 13.98
CA LEU A 244 10.39 12.20 15.10
C LEU A 244 9.77 13.60 15.24
N GLY A 245 8.80 13.73 16.14
CA GLY A 245 8.21 15.02 16.54
C GLY A 245 7.09 15.49 15.63
N SER A 246 6.52 14.63 14.78
CA SER A 246 5.53 15.01 13.77
C SER A 246 6.00 16.13 12.81
N SER A 247 7.32 16.27 12.64
CA SER A 247 7.94 17.30 11.80
C SER A 247 7.51 17.22 10.34
N LEU A 248 7.11 16.03 9.87
CA LEU A 248 6.55 15.85 8.53
C LEU A 248 5.27 16.68 8.32
N GLY A 249 4.47 16.89 9.38
CA GLY A 249 3.26 17.71 9.32
C GLY A 249 3.51 19.17 8.98
N ASN A 250 4.76 19.65 9.13
CA ASN A 250 5.11 21.04 8.88
C ASN A 250 5.42 21.35 7.41
N PHE A 251 5.50 20.31 6.57
CA PHE A 251 5.70 20.48 5.13
C PHE A 251 4.39 20.94 4.47
N PRO A 252 4.47 21.78 3.43
CA PRO A 252 3.37 21.94 2.48
C PRO A 252 2.95 20.59 1.92
N ARG A 253 1.65 20.42 1.61
CA ARG A 253 1.15 19.18 0.99
C ARG A 253 1.86 18.96 -0.35
N GLY A 254 2.48 17.79 -0.51
CA GLY A 254 3.27 17.43 -1.70
C GLY A 254 4.78 17.65 -1.53
N ASP A 255 5.21 18.43 -0.55
CA ASP A 255 6.64 18.55 -0.20
C ASP A 255 7.05 17.47 0.80
N ASP A 256 6.14 17.08 1.70
CA ASP A 256 6.28 15.92 2.61
C ASP A 256 6.61 14.64 1.84
N ALA A 257 5.87 14.43 0.76
CA ALA A 257 6.09 13.42 -0.24
C ALA A 257 7.50 13.39 -0.81
N THR A 258 7.88 14.53 -1.40
CA THR A 258 9.13 14.74 -2.10
C THR A 258 10.31 14.55 -1.14
N PHE A 259 10.16 15.03 0.10
CA PHE A 259 11.13 14.82 1.16
C PHE A 259 11.32 13.35 1.48
N LEU A 260 10.24 12.59 1.67
CA LEU A 260 10.34 11.16 1.99
C LEU A 260 10.90 10.34 0.83
N GLN A 261 10.57 10.69 -0.41
CA GLN A 261 11.21 10.10 -1.61
C GLN A 261 12.69 10.45 -1.73
N SER A 262 13.13 11.58 -1.16
CA SER A 262 14.54 11.99 -1.20
C SER A 262 15.44 11.20 -0.25
N LEU A 263 14.86 10.45 0.69
CA LEU A 263 15.60 9.70 1.69
C LEU A 263 16.42 8.57 1.03
N PRO A 264 17.68 8.36 1.46
CA PRO A 264 18.59 7.37 0.86
C PRO A 264 18.31 5.94 1.32
N LEU A 265 17.04 5.53 1.37
CA LEU A 265 16.65 4.18 1.73
C LEU A 265 16.79 3.27 0.50
N ARG A 266 17.58 2.19 0.62
CA ARG A 266 17.87 1.29 -0.50
C ARG A 266 16.89 0.12 -0.53
N PRO A 267 16.38 -0.26 -1.72
CA PRO A 267 15.56 -1.45 -1.84
C PRO A 267 16.32 -2.74 -1.53
N GLY A 268 15.71 -3.68 -0.78
CA GLY A 268 16.29 -4.98 -0.41
C GLY A 268 17.43 -4.97 0.60
N SER A 269 17.85 -3.83 1.16
CA SER A 269 19.01 -3.74 2.06
C SER A 269 18.71 -3.85 3.56
N GLY A 270 17.42 -3.93 3.93
CA GLY A 270 16.98 -3.84 5.32
C GLY A 270 16.94 -2.42 5.89
N ASP A 271 17.12 -1.39 5.05
CA ASP A 271 17.01 0.02 5.48
C ASP A 271 15.60 0.30 6.02
N THR A 272 15.51 1.09 7.10
CA THR A 272 14.22 1.45 7.71
C THR A 272 14.10 2.92 8.01
N ILE A 273 12.86 3.41 8.14
CA ILE A 273 12.58 4.72 8.72
C ILE A 273 11.66 4.57 9.92
N LEU A 274 11.81 5.41 10.94
CA LEU A 274 10.89 5.55 12.06
C LEU A 274 10.28 6.95 12.01
N LEU A 275 9.02 7.04 11.60
CA LEU A 275 8.30 8.32 11.47
C LEU A 275 7.44 8.60 12.70
N GLY A 276 7.58 9.77 13.29
CA GLY A 276 6.59 10.31 14.23
C GLY A 276 5.49 11.06 13.49
N LEU A 277 4.22 10.70 13.67
CA LEU A 277 3.08 11.34 13.00
C LEU A 277 1.97 11.70 14.00
N ASP A 278 1.59 12.97 14.08
CA ASP A 278 0.45 13.44 14.88
C ASP A 278 -0.87 13.22 14.14
N HIS A 279 -1.83 12.61 14.81
CA HIS A 279 -3.12 12.26 14.22
C HIS A 279 -4.14 13.40 14.33
N ASP A 280 -5.26 13.26 13.62
CA ASP A 280 -6.45 14.10 13.80
C ASP A 280 -7.16 13.81 15.14
N ASN A 281 -6.49 14.19 16.23
CA ASN A 281 -7.02 14.16 17.58
C ASN A 281 -8.21 15.13 17.73
N ASP A 282 -8.76 15.24 18.94
CA ASP A 282 -9.87 16.17 19.20
C ASP A 282 -9.49 17.60 18.77
N PRO A 283 -10.34 18.30 17.99
CA PRO A 283 -10.05 19.66 17.55
C PRO A 283 -9.67 20.62 18.68
N ASN A 284 -10.29 20.50 19.85
CA ASN A 284 -10.00 21.39 20.98
C ASN A 284 -8.64 21.06 21.62
N ASP A 285 -8.27 19.78 21.68
CA ASP A 285 -6.94 19.37 22.15
C ASP A 285 -5.85 19.92 21.23
N ILE A 286 -6.06 19.84 19.91
CA ILE A 286 -5.13 20.40 18.92
C ILE A 286 -5.06 21.92 19.07
N GLU A 287 -6.20 22.61 19.10
CA GLU A 287 -6.24 24.06 19.21
C GLU A 287 -5.59 24.56 20.50
N THR A 288 -5.80 23.87 21.62
CA THR A 288 -5.18 24.19 22.91
C THR A 288 -3.67 23.91 22.91
N ALA A 289 -3.21 22.85 22.23
CA ALA A 289 -1.80 22.51 22.16
C ALA A 289 -0.97 23.63 21.49
N TYR A 290 -1.51 24.29 20.46
CA TYR A 290 -0.83 25.37 19.75
C TYR A 290 -1.19 26.77 20.24
N ASN A 291 -2.26 26.92 21.03
CA ASN A 291 -2.65 28.17 21.69
C ASN A 291 -2.59 27.99 23.21
N ASP A 292 -1.42 27.62 23.73
CA ASP A 292 -1.30 27.28 25.14
C ASP A 292 -1.68 28.46 26.06
N PRO A 293 -2.42 28.21 27.15
CA PRO A 293 -2.85 29.28 28.07
C PRO A 293 -1.69 30.03 28.76
N GLN A 294 -0.48 29.47 28.75
CA GLN A 294 0.71 30.06 29.36
C GLN A 294 1.40 31.09 28.43
N GLY A 295 1.02 31.14 27.15
CA GLY A 295 1.55 32.05 26.15
C GLY A 295 2.96 31.70 25.66
N VAL A 296 3.44 30.47 25.89
CA VAL A 296 4.81 30.07 25.52
C VAL A 296 4.91 29.87 24.00
N THR A 297 3.89 29.28 23.38
CA THR A 297 3.78 29.12 21.91
C THR A 297 3.64 30.46 21.22
N GLU A 298 2.85 31.38 21.77
CA GLU A 298 2.80 32.75 21.28
C GLU A 298 4.19 33.40 21.33
N ALA A 299 4.91 33.29 22.46
CA ALA A 299 6.25 33.84 22.58
C ALA A 299 7.25 33.21 21.59
N PHE A 300 7.12 31.91 21.32
CA PHE A 300 7.91 31.18 20.32
C PHE A 300 7.64 31.68 18.90
N ILE A 301 6.36 31.79 18.50
CA ILE A 301 5.97 32.28 17.18
C ILE A 301 6.41 33.74 17.02
N MET A 302 6.12 34.61 17.98
CA MET A 302 6.47 36.04 17.93
C MET A 302 7.99 36.29 17.88
N ASN A 303 8.82 35.35 18.34
CA ASN A 303 10.27 35.42 18.18
C ASN A 303 10.69 35.48 16.69
N GLY A 304 9.93 34.85 15.79
CA GLY A 304 10.21 34.83 14.35
C GLY A 304 10.22 36.21 13.70
N LEU A 305 9.49 37.19 14.24
CA LEU A 305 9.53 38.57 13.75
C LEU A 305 10.90 39.23 13.98
N LYS A 306 11.58 38.91 15.09
CA LYS A 306 12.95 39.37 15.35
C LYS A 306 13.93 38.71 14.38
N GLY A 307 13.77 37.40 14.15
CA GLY A 307 14.53 36.66 13.14
C GLY A 307 14.36 37.24 11.74
N ALA A 308 13.13 37.59 11.35
CA ALA A 308 12.83 38.25 10.08
C ALA A 308 13.55 39.60 9.98
N GLY A 309 13.48 40.41 11.04
CA GLY A 309 14.18 41.68 11.13
C GLY A 309 15.69 41.53 10.95
N GLN A 310 16.33 40.63 11.71
CA GLN A 310 17.75 40.34 11.62
C GLN A 310 18.16 39.89 10.21
N ALA A 311 17.39 39.01 9.57
CA ALA A 311 17.65 38.56 8.20
C ALA A 311 17.49 39.68 7.15
N LEU A 312 16.65 40.68 7.43
CA LEU A 312 16.50 41.89 6.63
C LEU A 312 17.53 43.00 6.97
N GLY A 313 18.30 42.82 8.04
CA GLY A 313 19.37 43.74 8.48
C GLY A 313 18.99 44.70 9.61
N ASP A 314 17.80 44.56 10.21
CA ASP A 314 17.33 45.34 11.36
C ASP A 314 16.38 44.52 12.24
N GLU A 315 16.86 44.05 13.39
CA GLU A 315 16.06 43.27 14.37
C GLU A 315 14.79 44.01 14.84
N GLY A 316 14.82 45.34 14.87
CA GLY A 316 13.70 46.18 15.30
C GLY A 316 12.68 46.50 14.21
N LEU A 317 12.85 45.95 13.00
CA LEU A 317 12.02 46.27 11.83
C LEU A 317 10.53 45.92 12.05
N PHE A 318 10.27 44.83 12.78
CA PHE A 318 8.92 44.40 13.14
C PHE A 318 8.65 44.79 14.60
N VAL A 319 7.90 45.88 14.80
CA VAL A 319 7.58 46.38 16.15
C VAL A 319 6.56 45.45 16.81
N GLU A 320 6.99 44.69 17.82
CA GLU A 320 6.25 43.58 18.45
C GLU A 320 4.80 43.93 18.85
N ASN A 321 4.55 45.14 19.38
CA ASN A 321 3.21 45.56 19.81
C ASN A 321 2.22 45.87 18.66
N LYS A 322 2.67 45.84 17.39
CA LYS A 322 1.83 45.98 16.20
C LYS A 322 1.40 44.63 15.60
N TRP A 323 1.82 43.54 16.22
CA TRP A 323 1.56 42.18 15.76
C TRP A 323 0.93 41.37 16.89
N ALA A 324 0.04 40.45 16.54
CA ALA A 324 -0.54 39.48 17.45
C ALA A 324 -0.44 38.07 16.86
N TYR A 325 -0.35 37.05 17.71
CA TYR A 325 -0.43 35.66 17.27
C TYR A 325 -1.88 35.24 17.06
N VAL A 326 -2.14 34.48 15.99
CA VAL A 326 -3.43 33.80 15.75
C VAL A 326 -3.14 32.36 15.33
N GLY A 327 -3.45 31.40 16.19
CA GLY A 327 -3.47 29.97 15.89
C GLY A 327 -4.89 29.48 15.68
N GLN A 328 -5.16 28.75 14.59
CA GLN A 328 -6.48 28.18 14.31
C GLN A 328 -6.38 26.75 13.79
N TYR A 329 -7.29 25.88 14.22
CA TYR A 329 -7.41 24.53 13.67
C TYR A 329 -8.40 24.50 12.50
N ASN A 330 -7.90 24.20 11.30
CA ASN A 330 -8.73 23.98 10.13
C ASN A 330 -9.13 22.50 10.04
N LYS A 331 -10.37 22.20 10.45
CA LYS A 331 -10.92 20.84 10.47
C LYS A 331 -11.03 20.20 9.08
N GLU A 332 -11.39 20.98 8.06
CA GLU A 332 -11.53 20.48 6.68
C GLU A 332 -10.19 20.05 6.09
N GLN A 333 -9.15 20.87 6.31
CA GLN A 333 -7.80 20.59 5.81
C GLN A 333 -6.97 19.73 6.77
N ARG A 334 -7.53 19.41 7.95
CA ARG A 334 -6.91 18.68 9.07
C ARG A 334 -5.53 19.24 9.43
N ARG A 335 -5.44 20.55 9.64
CA ARG A 335 -4.17 21.19 10.03
C ARG A 335 -4.37 22.33 10.99
N HIS A 336 -3.40 22.52 11.87
CA HIS A 336 -3.26 23.77 12.60
C HIS A 336 -2.55 24.81 11.72
N GLU A 337 -2.95 26.07 11.78
CA GLU A 337 -2.36 27.18 11.05
C GLU A 337 -1.97 28.30 12.01
N ALA A 338 -0.74 28.79 11.90
CA ALA A 338 -0.20 29.89 12.69
C ALA A 338 0.00 31.14 11.82
N PHE A 339 -0.48 32.28 12.32
CA PHE A 339 -0.39 33.57 11.64
C PHE A 339 0.13 34.66 12.57
N TYR A 340 0.82 35.64 11.98
CA TYR A 340 0.93 36.98 12.55
C TYR A 340 -0.25 37.82 12.05
N LYS A 341 -0.96 38.47 12.96
CA LYS A 341 -2.02 39.43 12.63
C LYS A 341 -1.52 40.85 12.82
N SER A 342 -1.64 41.67 11.79
CA SER A 342 -1.38 43.11 11.89
C SER A 342 -2.47 43.79 12.71
N VAL A 343 -2.11 44.47 13.80
CA VAL A 343 -3.09 45.10 14.71
C VAL A 343 -3.63 46.44 14.15
N GLU A 344 -2.85 47.09 13.29
CA GLU A 344 -3.21 48.36 12.64
C GLU A 344 -2.75 48.37 11.18
N ASP A 345 -3.19 49.38 10.42
CA ASP A 345 -2.59 49.67 9.11
C ASP A 345 -1.12 50.08 9.32
N GLN A 346 -0.18 49.29 8.81
CA GLN A 346 1.24 49.54 8.98
C GLN A 346 2.04 49.26 7.71
N THR A 347 3.28 49.73 7.69
CA THR A 347 4.19 49.55 6.56
C THR A 347 5.59 49.34 7.08
N ILE A 348 6.31 48.40 6.49
CA ILE A 348 7.73 48.18 6.75
C ILE A 348 8.52 48.51 5.48
N ILE A 349 9.72 49.06 5.68
CA ILE A 349 10.63 49.43 4.60
C ILE A 349 11.87 48.57 4.73
N ASP A 350 12.14 47.76 3.71
CA ASP A 350 13.32 46.92 3.68
C ASP A 350 14.60 47.77 3.79
N PRO A 351 15.44 47.59 4.83
CA PRO A 351 16.63 48.40 5.05
C PRO A 351 17.60 48.38 3.87
N VAL A 352 17.64 47.28 3.11
CA VAL A 352 18.57 47.05 2.00
C VAL A 352 17.95 47.45 0.66
N SER A 353 16.81 46.88 0.29
CA SER A 353 16.21 47.09 -1.05
C SER A 353 15.37 48.37 -1.15
N LYS A 354 14.99 48.95 -0.01
CA LYS A 354 14.01 50.05 0.10
C LYS A 354 12.62 49.71 -0.44
N ALA A 355 12.32 48.43 -0.68
CA ALA A 355 10.98 47.96 -0.98
C ALA A 355 10.03 48.24 0.20
N VAL A 356 8.78 48.56 -0.13
CA VAL A 356 7.75 48.95 0.83
C VAL A 356 6.70 47.85 0.89
N TYR A 357 6.53 47.23 2.05
CA TYR A 357 5.51 46.21 2.27
C TYR A 357 4.44 46.78 3.20
N SER A 358 3.20 46.86 2.69
CA SER A 358 2.05 47.37 3.43
C SER A 358 1.23 46.22 4.01
N PHE A 359 0.69 46.43 5.21
CA PHE A 359 -0.23 45.51 5.89
C PHE A 359 -1.46 46.28 6.35
N LYS A 360 -2.64 45.69 6.15
CA LYS A 360 -3.90 46.22 6.68
C LYS A 360 -4.15 45.75 8.10
N ALA A 361 -4.92 46.53 8.86
CA ALA A 361 -5.46 46.06 10.13
C ALA A 361 -6.19 44.72 9.92
N ASP A 362 -5.95 43.78 10.83
CA ASP A 362 -6.42 42.39 10.80
C ASP A 362 -5.89 41.52 9.63
N GLU A 363 -4.93 42.00 8.83
CA GLU A 363 -4.27 41.19 7.82
C GLU A 363 -3.44 40.07 8.47
N LEU A 364 -3.64 38.84 7.99
CA LEU A 364 -2.90 37.65 8.42
C LEU A 364 -1.69 37.39 7.51
N VAL A 365 -0.54 37.17 8.13
CA VAL A 365 0.70 36.72 7.51
C VAL A 365 0.98 35.31 8.00
N LYS A 366 0.97 34.33 7.10
CA LYS A 366 1.14 32.91 7.45
C LYS A 366 2.58 32.61 7.88
N VAL A 367 2.75 31.78 8.90
CA VAL A 367 4.07 31.41 9.45
C VAL A 367 4.32 29.92 9.38
N GLU A 368 3.39 29.14 9.92
CA GLU A 368 3.55 27.69 10.05
C GLU A 368 2.21 26.99 9.85
N VAL A 369 2.27 25.78 9.33
CA VAL A 369 1.14 24.84 9.32
C VAL A 369 1.60 23.56 9.97
N SER A 370 0.71 22.85 10.65
CA SER A 370 0.97 21.51 11.15
C SER A 370 -0.18 20.59 10.75
N HIS A 371 0.06 19.78 9.73
CA HIS A 371 -0.88 18.79 9.21
C HIS A 371 -1.02 17.61 10.15
N LYS A 372 -2.26 17.13 10.29
CA LYS A 372 -2.64 16.00 11.11
C LYS A 372 -3.01 14.82 10.23
N VAL A 373 -2.46 13.66 10.54
CA VAL A 373 -2.64 12.42 9.75
C VAL A 373 -3.91 11.71 10.21
N TYR A 374 -4.66 11.13 9.28
CA TYR A 374 -5.84 10.35 9.62
C TYR A 374 -5.55 8.85 9.60
N VAL A 375 -6.17 8.02 10.44
CA VAL A 375 -5.85 6.58 10.57
C VAL A 375 -6.16 5.75 9.32
N HIS A 376 -7.27 6.03 8.59
CA HIS A 376 -7.44 5.44 7.25
C HIS A 376 -6.38 5.97 6.27
N GLY A 377 -5.90 7.19 6.51
CA GLY A 377 -4.78 7.86 5.86
C GLY A 377 -3.38 7.46 6.37
N VAL A 378 -3.21 6.57 7.36
CA VAL A 378 -1.88 5.98 7.62
C VAL A 378 -1.55 5.06 6.45
N HIS A 379 -2.56 4.36 5.92
CA HIS A 379 -2.47 3.64 4.65
C HIS A 379 -2.57 4.59 3.44
N GLY A 380 -3.24 5.74 3.59
CA GLY A 380 -3.45 6.77 2.57
C GLY A 380 -2.66 8.08 2.74
N ILE A 381 -1.42 8.06 3.25
CA ILE A 381 -0.45 9.10 2.87
C ILE A 381 -0.34 8.91 1.36
N THR A 382 -0.84 9.89 0.61
CA THR A 382 -1.30 9.71 -0.78
C THR A 382 -0.28 8.97 -1.65
N PRO A 383 -0.69 8.16 -2.63
CA PRO A 383 0.24 7.56 -3.59
C PRO A 383 0.95 8.56 -4.49
N THR A 384 0.42 9.77 -4.62
CA THR A 384 1.16 10.90 -5.19
C THR A 384 2.26 11.40 -4.26
N ALA A 385 2.13 11.18 -2.96
CA ALA A 385 3.12 11.58 -1.98
C ALA A 385 4.21 10.53 -1.77
N MET A 386 3.86 9.24 -1.83
CA MET A 386 4.77 8.16 -1.48
C MET A 386 4.59 6.96 -2.41
N PRO A 387 5.64 6.52 -3.12
CA PRO A 387 5.75 5.14 -3.62
C PRO A 387 6.07 4.15 -2.47
N ILE A 388 5.66 4.46 -1.24
CA ILE A 388 5.85 3.54 -0.11
C ILE A 388 4.67 2.57 -0.09
N ALA A 389 4.96 1.31 -0.41
CA ALA A 389 4.02 0.21 -0.28
C ALA A 389 3.35 0.24 1.11
N SER A 390 2.03 0.25 1.15
CA SER A 390 1.30 0.07 2.41
C SER A 390 1.62 -1.28 3.08
N SER A 391 2.13 -2.26 2.32
CA SER A 391 2.60 -3.55 2.83
C SER A 391 3.81 -3.40 3.77
N SER A 392 4.49 -2.26 3.73
CA SER A 392 5.66 -1.95 4.55
C SER A 392 5.33 -1.02 5.73
N LYS A 393 4.06 -0.61 5.92
CA LYS A 393 3.67 0.26 7.05
C LYS A 393 3.40 -0.57 8.29
N ARG A 394 4.41 -0.74 9.13
CA ARG A 394 4.27 -1.40 10.44
C ARG A 394 3.82 -0.40 11.49
N THR A 395 2.53 -0.39 11.83
CA THR A 395 1.96 0.46 12.90
C THR A 395 2.29 -0.15 14.27
N CYS A 396 3.18 0.48 15.03
CA CYS A 396 3.38 0.10 16.44
C CYS A 396 2.37 0.83 17.34
N GLY A 397 1.18 0.23 17.51
CA GLY A 397 0.23 0.43 18.63
C GLY A 397 -0.55 1.76 18.71
N PRO A 398 -1.89 1.74 18.92
CA PRO A 398 -2.59 2.82 19.61
C PRO A 398 -2.36 2.70 21.13
N SER A 399 -1.98 3.80 21.80
CA SER A 399 -1.95 3.82 23.25
C SER A 399 -3.38 3.87 23.82
N THR A 400 -3.66 2.89 24.69
CA THR A 400 -4.72 2.78 25.72
C THR A 400 -6.14 3.26 25.44
N ALA A 401 -7.10 2.34 25.64
CA ALA A 401 -8.51 2.63 25.87
C ALA A 401 -8.69 3.54 27.11
N GLY A 402 -8.85 4.83 26.87
CA GLY A 402 -9.19 5.86 27.84
C GLY A 402 -9.64 7.13 27.09
N PRO A 403 -10.36 8.06 27.74
CA PRO A 403 -10.89 9.26 27.09
C PRO A 403 -9.82 10.25 26.58
N THR A 404 -8.54 9.89 26.69
CA THR A 404 -7.35 10.66 26.25
C THR A 404 -6.43 9.81 25.37
N ALA A 405 -6.98 8.93 24.52
CA ALA A 405 -6.21 8.08 23.60
C ALA A 405 -5.57 8.92 22.48
N ARG A 406 -4.44 9.58 22.78
CA ARG A 406 -3.65 10.39 21.84
C ARG A 406 -2.81 9.46 20.96
N ARG A 407 -2.95 9.60 19.65
CA ARG A 407 -2.40 8.65 18.66
C ARG A 407 -1.19 9.27 17.98
N VAL A 408 -0.03 8.61 18.09
CA VAL A 408 1.13 8.83 17.22
C VAL A 408 1.44 7.50 16.57
N THR A 409 1.65 7.48 15.25
CA THR A 409 2.00 6.25 14.53
C THR A 409 3.45 6.28 14.12
N LEU A 410 4.14 5.19 14.45
CA LEU A 410 5.45 4.84 13.94
C LEU A 410 5.28 3.94 12.71
N CYS A 411 5.89 4.32 11.58
CA CYS A 411 5.88 3.54 10.33
C CYS A 411 7.29 3.09 9.98
N GLY A 412 7.56 1.78 10.09
CA GLY A 412 8.82 1.14 9.72
C GLY A 412 8.89 0.70 8.26
N CYS A 413 9.34 1.55 7.33
CA CYS A 413 9.42 1.16 5.91
C CYS A 413 10.55 0.15 5.68
N SER A 414 10.33 -0.78 4.75
CA SER A 414 11.42 -1.46 4.04
C SER A 414 11.15 -1.26 2.55
N SER A 415 12.25 -1.16 1.79
CA SER A 415 12.40 -1.17 0.32
C SER A 415 11.20 -0.89 -0.58
N ASP A 416 11.41 -0.09 -1.63
CA ASP A 416 10.43 0.05 -2.71
C ASP A 416 9.99 -1.32 -3.23
N PRO A 417 8.68 -1.58 -3.26
CA PRO A 417 8.17 -2.86 -3.70
C PRO A 417 8.51 -3.05 -5.20
N PRO A 418 8.63 -4.30 -5.67
CA PRO A 418 8.83 -4.60 -7.09
C PRO A 418 7.82 -3.93 -8.04
N PHE A 419 6.62 -3.63 -7.55
CA PHE A 419 5.59 -2.83 -8.22
C PHE A 419 4.63 -2.23 -7.19
N LEU A 420 3.94 -1.14 -7.56
CA LEU A 420 2.87 -0.53 -6.76
C LEU A 420 1.80 0.05 -7.70
N PHE A 421 0.53 -0.16 -7.38
CA PHE A 421 -0.57 0.45 -8.13
C PHE A 421 -0.84 1.87 -7.60
N PRO A 422 -0.87 2.90 -8.47
CA PRO A 422 -1.15 4.27 -8.04
C PRO A 422 -2.61 4.41 -7.57
N VAL A 423 -2.88 5.42 -6.75
CA VAL A 423 -4.28 5.80 -6.47
C VAL A 423 -4.91 6.34 -7.73
N ILE A 424 -6.16 5.95 -7.94
CA ILE A 424 -6.97 6.45 -9.02
C ILE A 424 -7.42 7.87 -8.63
N SER A 425 -6.75 8.88 -9.19
CA SER A 425 -6.99 10.30 -8.90
C SER A 425 -8.42 10.75 -9.28
N SER A 426 -9.03 11.57 -8.40
CA SER A 426 -10.33 12.23 -8.59
C SER A 426 -10.20 13.62 -9.29
N PRO A 427 -11.28 14.40 -9.44
CA PRO A 427 -12.02 14.76 -10.65
C PRO A 427 -11.43 15.91 -11.50
N GLU A 428 -10.18 16.36 -11.24
CA GLU A 428 -9.53 17.44 -12.00
C GLU A 428 -8.86 16.95 -13.30
N SER A 429 -8.84 15.63 -13.50
CA SER A 429 -8.37 14.96 -14.71
C SER A 429 -9.30 15.25 -15.90
N LYS A 430 -8.72 15.55 -17.07
CA LYS A 430 -9.43 15.65 -18.35
C LYS A 430 -9.91 14.30 -18.91
N ARG A 431 -9.77 13.21 -18.13
CA ARG A 431 -10.03 11.83 -18.54
C ARG A 431 -10.65 11.03 -17.39
N SER A 432 -11.64 10.19 -17.69
CA SER A 432 -12.16 9.23 -16.70
C SER A 432 -11.08 8.20 -16.36
N PRO A 433 -10.92 7.81 -15.08
CA PRO A 433 -9.98 6.74 -14.71
C PRO A 433 -10.33 5.37 -15.30
N PHE A 434 -11.60 5.15 -15.66
CA PHE A 434 -12.08 3.90 -16.26
C PHE A 434 -12.15 3.98 -17.81
N SER A 435 -11.55 5.03 -18.41
CA SER A 435 -11.32 5.15 -19.86
C SER A 435 -10.22 4.19 -20.33
N VAL A 436 -9.73 4.29 -21.56
CA VAL A 436 -8.61 3.46 -22.06
C VAL A 436 -7.44 3.46 -21.06
N PRO A 437 -6.69 2.36 -20.87
CA PRO A 437 -5.53 2.38 -20.00
C PRO A 437 -4.41 3.31 -20.53
N SER A 438 -3.59 3.82 -19.65
CA SER A 438 -2.33 4.51 -19.95
C SER A 438 -1.18 3.52 -20.14
N LEU A 439 -0.07 3.97 -20.72
CA LEU A 439 1.13 3.15 -20.84
C LEU A 439 1.75 2.81 -19.47
N GLU A 440 1.62 3.71 -18.49
CA GLU A 440 2.05 3.46 -17.12
C GLU A 440 1.25 2.32 -16.46
N GLU A 441 -0.08 2.31 -16.64
CA GLU A 441 -0.92 1.20 -16.17
C GLU A 441 -0.52 -0.14 -16.79
N TRP A 442 -0.17 -0.17 -18.08
CA TRP A 442 0.38 -1.37 -18.73
C TRP A 442 1.71 -1.81 -18.09
N GLN A 443 2.63 -0.88 -17.88
CA GLN A 443 3.93 -1.18 -17.29
C GLN A 443 3.80 -1.72 -15.86
N THR A 444 2.93 -1.13 -15.05
CA THR A 444 2.64 -1.61 -13.69
C THR A 444 2.00 -3.00 -13.71
N MET A 445 1.03 -3.23 -14.61
CA MET A 445 0.41 -4.56 -14.75
C MET A 445 1.43 -5.61 -15.20
N TRP A 446 2.29 -5.28 -16.17
CA TRP A 446 3.36 -6.16 -16.62
C TRP A 446 4.37 -6.47 -15.52
N ALA A 447 4.74 -5.49 -14.70
CA ALA A 447 5.60 -5.70 -13.55
C ALA A 447 4.96 -6.65 -12.53
N ALA A 448 3.66 -6.49 -12.24
CA ALA A 448 2.92 -7.40 -11.38
C ALA A 448 2.85 -8.82 -11.96
N TRP A 449 2.50 -8.95 -13.24
CA TRP A 449 2.41 -10.24 -13.93
C TRP A 449 3.76 -10.98 -13.98
N ASP A 450 4.83 -10.27 -14.34
CA ASP A 450 6.18 -10.83 -14.42
C ASP A 450 6.68 -11.21 -13.03
N PHE A 451 6.37 -10.42 -12.00
CA PHE A 451 6.70 -10.77 -10.63
C PHE A 451 6.03 -12.09 -10.21
N ILE A 452 4.73 -12.22 -10.43
CA ILE A 452 3.98 -13.44 -10.08
C ILE A 452 4.53 -14.65 -10.84
N THR A 453 4.66 -14.54 -12.16
CA THR A 453 5.01 -15.69 -13.01
C THR A 453 6.48 -16.07 -12.98
N GLN A 454 7.39 -15.11 -12.80
CA GLN A 454 8.84 -15.36 -12.90
C GLN A 454 9.55 -15.39 -11.54
N ARG A 455 8.96 -14.83 -10.47
CA ARG A 455 9.58 -14.84 -9.12
C ARG A 455 8.86 -15.71 -8.10
N MET A 456 7.56 -15.96 -8.25
CA MET A 456 6.80 -16.77 -7.29
C MET A 456 6.64 -18.25 -7.70
N ILE A 457 6.80 -18.55 -9.00
CA ILE A 457 6.65 -19.91 -9.55
C ILE A 457 8.04 -20.51 -9.80
N PRO A 458 8.50 -21.49 -8.99
CA PRO A 458 9.74 -22.18 -9.29
C PRO A 458 9.59 -23.08 -10.52
N PRO A 459 10.69 -23.43 -11.22
CA PRO A 459 10.66 -24.32 -12.38
C PRO A 459 9.96 -25.66 -12.13
N SER A 460 10.08 -26.21 -10.91
CA SER A 460 9.43 -27.46 -10.49
C SER A 460 7.89 -27.40 -10.48
N MET A 461 7.30 -26.21 -10.46
CA MET A 461 5.85 -25.99 -10.42
C MET A 461 5.22 -25.68 -11.78
N LEU A 462 6.01 -25.44 -12.83
CA LEU A 462 5.49 -25.01 -14.14
C LEU A 462 4.47 -26.02 -14.73
N PHE A 463 4.74 -27.30 -14.56
CA PHE A 463 3.91 -28.41 -15.04
C PHE A 463 2.96 -28.98 -13.97
N GLN A 464 2.87 -28.31 -12.82
CA GLN A 464 1.94 -28.71 -11.77
C GLN A 464 0.58 -28.05 -11.95
N LYS A 465 -0.44 -28.72 -11.43
CA LYS A 465 -1.83 -28.29 -11.40
C LYS A 465 -2.26 -28.11 -9.94
N PRO A 466 -1.98 -26.96 -9.28
CA PRO A 466 -2.31 -26.75 -7.87
C PRO A 466 -3.81 -26.88 -7.54
N ILE A 467 -4.68 -26.63 -8.53
CA ILE A 467 -6.14 -26.77 -8.44
C ILE A 467 -6.60 -27.62 -9.63
N ASP A 468 -7.27 -28.74 -9.38
CA ASP A 468 -7.70 -29.68 -10.42
C ASP A 468 -8.70 -29.10 -11.42
N LEU A 469 -9.34 -27.98 -11.11
CA LEU A 469 -10.28 -27.27 -11.98
C LEU A 469 -9.60 -26.22 -12.90
N ARG A 470 -8.25 -26.17 -12.92
CA ARG A 470 -7.46 -25.15 -13.63
C ARG A 470 -6.34 -25.78 -14.46
N HIS A 471 -5.79 -25.08 -15.44
CA HIS A 471 -4.63 -25.61 -16.19
C HIS A 471 -3.36 -25.58 -15.35
N ILE A 472 -2.27 -26.16 -15.89
CA ILE A 472 -0.94 -26.05 -15.28
C ILE A 472 -0.47 -24.59 -15.20
N CYS A 473 0.46 -24.28 -14.29
CA CYS A 473 1.00 -22.92 -14.15
C CYS A 473 1.56 -22.33 -15.46
N LEU A 474 2.27 -23.14 -16.26
CA LEU A 474 2.85 -22.72 -17.55
C LEU A 474 1.79 -22.21 -18.54
N PHE A 475 0.57 -22.77 -18.52
CA PHE A 475 -0.51 -22.38 -19.41
C PHE A 475 -0.78 -20.88 -19.35
N TYR A 476 -0.86 -20.34 -18.13
CA TYR A 476 -1.20 -18.93 -17.90
C TYR A 476 -0.13 -17.99 -18.45
N MET A 477 1.14 -18.39 -18.42
CA MET A 477 2.24 -17.60 -18.98
C MET A 477 2.11 -17.41 -20.50
N GLY A 478 1.63 -18.43 -21.22
CA GLY A 478 1.34 -18.34 -22.65
C GLY A 478 -0.02 -17.71 -22.95
N HIS A 479 -1.03 -18.00 -22.14
CA HIS A 479 -2.41 -17.53 -22.29
C HIS A 479 -2.51 -16.01 -22.39
N ILE A 480 -1.90 -15.27 -21.46
CA ILE A 480 -2.02 -13.81 -21.41
C ILE A 480 -1.48 -13.10 -22.66
N PRO A 481 -0.22 -13.31 -23.07
CA PRO A 481 0.25 -12.68 -24.29
C PRO A 481 -0.49 -13.19 -25.54
N THR A 482 -0.98 -14.43 -25.55
CA THR A 482 -1.74 -14.97 -26.68
C THR A 482 -3.09 -14.31 -26.83
N PHE A 483 -3.84 -14.17 -25.74
CA PHE A 483 -5.12 -13.48 -25.70
C PHE A 483 -4.97 -12.03 -26.21
N LEU A 484 -4.01 -11.29 -25.66
CA LEU A 484 -3.68 -9.93 -26.08
C LEU A 484 -3.31 -9.86 -27.58
N SER A 485 -2.48 -10.79 -28.06
CA SER A 485 -2.06 -10.87 -29.46
C SER A 485 -3.24 -11.08 -30.42
N ILE A 486 -4.13 -12.03 -30.11
CA ILE A 486 -5.30 -12.35 -30.94
C ILE A 486 -6.18 -11.10 -31.14
N HIS A 487 -6.50 -10.41 -30.03
CA HIS A 487 -7.34 -9.23 -30.10
C HIS A 487 -6.65 -8.05 -30.79
N LEU A 488 -5.34 -7.87 -30.58
CA LEU A 488 -4.56 -6.83 -31.26
C LEU A 488 -4.45 -7.07 -32.77
N CYS A 489 -4.18 -8.31 -33.21
CA CYS A 489 -4.15 -8.68 -34.63
C CYS A 489 -5.50 -8.46 -35.30
N ARG A 490 -6.60 -8.91 -34.67
CA ARG A 490 -7.96 -8.70 -35.17
C ARG A 490 -8.32 -7.22 -35.26
N LEU A 491 -7.92 -6.41 -34.27
CA LEU A 491 -8.17 -4.97 -34.25
C LEU A 491 -7.44 -4.24 -35.38
N LEU A 492 -6.15 -4.55 -35.57
CA LEU A 492 -5.29 -3.86 -36.54
C LEU A 492 -5.37 -4.44 -37.95
N GLY A 493 -6.00 -5.60 -38.14
CA GLY A 493 -6.00 -6.33 -39.41
C GLY A 493 -4.61 -6.85 -39.79
N GLU A 494 -3.76 -7.11 -38.79
CA GLU A 494 -2.38 -7.56 -38.96
C GLU A 494 -2.28 -9.10 -38.88
N PRO A 495 -1.26 -9.72 -39.49
CA PRO A 495 -0.99 -11.15 -39.32
C PRO A 495 -0.79 -11.54 -37.84
N ASP A 496 -1.02 -12.82 -37.53
CA ASP A 496 -0.76 -13.36 -36.19
C ASP A 496 0.70 -13.10 -35.76
N THR A 497 0.90 -12.85 -34.46
CA THR A 497 2.27 -12.75 -33.92
C THR A 497 2.90 -14.14 -33.91
N GLU A 498 4.13 -14.25 -34.41
CA GLU A 498 4.87 -15.51 -34.37
C GLU A 498 5.39 -15.84 -32.96
N PRO A 499 5.26 -17.10 -32.48
CA PRO A 499 4.78 -18.28 -33.22
C PRO A 499 3.24 -18.34 -33.34
N ALA A 500 2.72 -18.41 -34.57
CA ALA A 500 1.27 -18.33 -34.82
C ALA A 500 0.47 -19.49 -34.21
N HIS A 501 1.11 -20.64 -33.96
CA HIS A 501 0.44 -21.82 -33.39
C HIS A 501 0.07 -21.67 -31.90
N PHE A 502 0.65 -20.69 -31.19
CA PHE A 502 0.32 -20.44 -29.78
C PHE A 502 -1.16 -20.15 -29.56
N LYS A 503 -1.85 -19.54 -30.54
CA LYS A 503 -3.31 -19.31 -30.45
C LYS A 503 -4.10 -20.60 -30.28
N TYR A 504 -3.67 -21.72 -30.85
CA TYR A 504 -4.42 -22.98 -30.72
C TYR A 504 -4.28 -23.60 -29.33
N ILE A 505 -3.14 -23.39 -28.67
CA ILE A 505 -2.82 -23.95 -27.35
C ILE A 505 -3.32 -23.06 -26.22
N PHE A 506 -3.19 -21.74 -26.37
CA PHE A 506 -3.31 -20.77 -25.28
C PHE A 506 -4.50 -19.81 -25.43
N GLU A 507 -5.38 -19.93 -26.43
CA GLU A 507 -6.48 -18.95 -26.63
C GLU A 507 -7.51 -18.96 -25.51
N ARG A 508 -7.93 -20.13 -25.01
CA ARG A 508 -9.04 -20.23 -24.04
C ARG A 508 -8.74 -21.21 -22.92
N GLY A 509 -8.87 -20.73 -21.68
CA GLY A 509 -8.72 -21.53 -20.47
C GLY A 509 -9.87 -22.50 -20.21
N ILE A 510 -9.68 -23.39 -19.24
CA ILE A 510 -10.64 -24.41 -18.82
C ILE A 510 -11.58 -23.89 -17.72
N ASP A 511 -12.86 -24.25 -17.81
CA ASP A 511 -13.85 -24.04 -16.76
C ASP A 511 -14.78 -25.27 -16.65
N PRO A 512 -14.41 -26.26 -15.82
CA PRO A 512 -15.26 -27.43 -15.56
C PRO A 512 -16.42 -27.06 -14.64
N ASN A 513 -17.58 -27.67 -14.87
CA ASN A 513 -18.68 -27.61 -13.90
C ASN A 513 -18.25 -28.34 -12.62
N VAL A 514 -18.40 -27.68 -11.48
CA VAL A 514 -17.89 -28.19 -10.19
C VAL A 514 -18.81 -29.26 -9.61
N ASP A 515 -20.13 -29.20 -9.88
CA ASP A 515 -21.08 -30.23 -9.45
C ASP A 515 -21.05 -31.47 -10.36
N ASP A 516 -20.83 -31.27 -11.65
CA ASP A 516 -20.69 -32.33 -12.65
C ASP A 516 -19.42 -32.14 -13.49
N PRO A 517 -18.27 -32.67 -13.04
CA PRO A 517 -16.99 -32.56 -13.75
C PRO A 517 -16.96 -33.19 -15.14
N THR A 518 -18.01 -33.91 -15.55
CA THR A 518 -18.13 -34.42 -16.92
C THR A 518 -18.58 -33.33 -17.91
N GLN A 519 -19.12 -32.22 -17.39
CA GLN A 519 -19.47 -31.03 -18.16
C GLN A 519 -18.35 -29.99 -18.01
N CYS A 520 -17.87 -29.47 -19.13
CA CYS A 520 -16.84 -28.45 -19.18
C CYS A 520 -17.12 -27.52 -20.35
N HIS A 521 -16.95 -26.22 -20.13
CA HIS A 521 -17.03 -25.24 -21.20
C HIS A 521 -15.93 -25.49 -22.24
N SER A 522 -16.18 -25.09 -23.49
CA SER A 522 -15.20 -25.25 -24.58
C SER A 522 -13.87 -24.57 -24.22
N HIS A 523 -12.76 -25.25 -24.40
CA HIS A 523 -11.41 -24.77 -24.09
C HIS A 523 -10.40 -25.18 -25.17
N SER A 524 -9.21 -24.57 -25.16
CA SER A 524 -8.14 -24.93 -26.11
C SER A 524 -7.71 -26.39 -25.96
N GLU A 525 -7.34 -27.04 -27.08
CA GLU A 525 -6.62 -28.31 -27.04
C GLU A 525 -5.20 -28.06 -26.53
N VAL A 526 -4.85 -28.68 -25.41
CA VAL A 526 -3.54 -28.49 -24.75
C VAL A 526 -2.67 -29.75 -24.85
N PRO A 527 -1.34 -29.62 -24.92
CA PRO A 527 -0.45 -30.77 -24.92
C PRO A 527 -0.61 -31.65 -23.68
N THR A 528 -0.59 -32.98 -23.89
CA THR A 528 -0.71 -33.96 -22.80
C THR A 528 0.63 -34.41 -22.22
N CYS A 529 1.72 -34.21 -22.97
CA CYS A 529 3.09 -34.54 -22.56
C CYS A 529 3.85 -33.25 -22.23
N ASP A 530 4.68 -33.28 -21.19
CA ASP A 530 5.43 -32.10 -20.71
C ASP A 530 6.38 -31.56 -21.80
N GLU A 531 6.94 -32.45 -22.63
CA GLU A 531 7.89 -32.14 -23.70
C GLU A 531 7.27 -31.41 -24.90
N ASP A 532 5.95 -31.53 -25.06
CA ASP A 532 5.20 -30.93 -26.17
C ASP A 532 4.73 -29.50 -25.85
N TRP A 533 4.92 -29.03 -24.62
CA TRP A 533 4.63 -27.65 -24.24
C TRP A 533 5.67 -26.67 -24.81
N PRO A 534 5.26 -25.48 -25.27
CA PRO A 534 6.19 -24.41 -25.60
C PRO A 534 7.14 -24.09 -24.45
N SER A 535 8.42 -23.84 -24.76
CA SER A 535 9.40 -23.53 -23.73
C SER A 535 9.12 -22.16 -23.08
N VAL A 536 9.50 -21.99 -21.81
CA VAL A 536 9.39 -20.70 -21.11
C VAL A 536 10.10 -19.58 -21.89
N ALA A 537 11.25 -19.88 -22.51
CA ALA A 537 11.98 -18.90 -23.31
C ALA A 537 11.18 -18.44 -24.53
N ASP A 538 10.54 -19.36 -25.26
CA ASP A 538 9.71 -19.03 -26.43
C ASP A 538 8.47 -18.22 -26.03
N ILE A 539 7.84 -18.57 -24.89
CA ILE A 539 6.70 -17.83 -24.33
C ILE A 539 7.09 -16.40 -23.95
N LEU A 540 8.23 -16.21 -23.29
CA LEU A 540 8.71 -14.88 -22.90
C LEU A 540 9.14 -14.04 -24.11
N GLU A 541 9.75 -14.65 -25.13
CA GLU A 541 10.06 -13.96 -26.38
C GLU A 541 8.78 -13.50 -27.09
N PHE A 542 7.77 -14.38 -27.17
CA PHE A 542 6.46 -14.06 -27.71
C PHE A 542 5.79 -12.91 -26.92
N GLN A 543 5.78 -12.99 -25.59
CA GLN A 543 5.26 -11.93 -24.71
C GLN A 543 5.95 -10.59 -25.01
N SER A 544 7.27 -10.56 -25.13
CA SER A 544 8.04 -9.35 -25.46
C SER A 544 7.62 -8.75 -26.81
N LYS A 545 7.39 -9.58 -27.84
CA LYS A 545 6.90 -9.13 -29.15
C LYS A 545 5.51 -8.50 -29.04
N VAL A 546 4.60 -9.12 -28.30
CA VAL A 546 3.23 -8.61 -28.11
C VAL A 546 3.24 -7.27 -27.36
N ARG A 547 4.00 -7.16 -26.25
CA ARG A 547 4.15 -5.91 -25.49
C ARG A 547 4.73 -4.78 -26.35
N LYS A 548 5.71 -5.07 -27.22
CA LYS A 548 6.26 -4.08 -28.18
C LYS A 548 5.22 -3.56 -29.16
N ARG A 549 4.27 -4.40 -29.60
CA ARG A 549 3.17 -3.96 -30.47
C ARG A 549 2.21 -3.03 -29.75
N ILE A 550 1.94 -3.26 -28.46
CA ILE A 550 1.16 -2.32 -27.64
C ILE A 550 1.89 -0.99 -27.51
N MET A 551 3.16 -0.97 -27.12
CA MET A 551 3.94 0.27 -27.02
C MET A 551 3.94 1.05 -28.34
N LYS A 552 4.20 0.37 -29.46
CA LYS A 552 4.12 0.98 -30.80
C LYS A 552 2.72 1.57 -31.08
N LEU A 553 1.65 0.91 -30.68
CA LEU A 553 0.29 1.42 -30.89
C LEU A 553 0.06 2.73 -30.11
N TYR A 554 0.58 2.84 -28.89
CA TYR A 554 0.52 4.10 -28.12
C TYR A 554 1.35 5.20 -28.82
N ASP A 555 2.56 4.90 -29.30
CA ASP A 555 3.39 5.85 -30.05
C ASP A 555 2.70 6.32 -31.35
N ASP A 556 2.03 5.41 -32.06
CA ASP A 556 1.29 5.70 -33.29
C ASP A 556 0.07 6.60 -33.00
N VAL A 557 -0.61 6.41 -31.86
CA VAL A 557 -1.72 7.27 -31.42
C VAL A 557 -1.22 8.65 -31.00
N GLU A 558 -0.13 8.71 -30.23
CA GLU A 558 0.44 9.98 -29.75
C GLU A 558 1.01 10.82 -30.89
N SER A 559 1.65 10.18 -31.88
CA SER A 559 2.15 10.87 -33.08
C SER A 559 1.03 11.32 -34.04
N GLY A 560 -0.21 10.87 -33.82
CA GLY A 560 -1.35 11.12 -34.70
C GLY A 560 -1.37 10.27 -35.98
N SER A 561 -0.50 9.25 -36.06
CA SER A 561 -0.47 8.28 -37.18
C SER A 561 -1.70 7.37 -37.17
N VAL A 562 -2.25 7.10 -35.99
CA VAL A 562 -3.46 6.31 -35.77
C VAL A 562 -4.46 7.11 -34.94
N ILE A 563 -5.73 7.15 -35.38
CA ILE A 563 -6.80 7.81 -34.65
C ILE A 563 -7.36 6.82 -33.62
N LEU A 564 -7.32 7.20 -32.33
CA LEU A 564 -7.89 6.40 -31.25
C LEU A 564 -9.42 6.38 -31.32
N THR A 565 -10.00 5.21 -31.56
CA THR A 565 -11.45 4.97 -31.54
C THR A 565 -11.86 4.26 -30.25
N ARG A 566 -13.16 4.31 -29.92
CA ARG A 566 -13.74 3.54 -28.81
C ARG A 566 -13.50 2.03 -28.97
N LYS A 567 -13.56 1.49 -30.19
CA LYS A 567 -13.21 0.09 -30.46
C LYS A 567 -11.79 -0.26 -30.00
N MET A 568 -10.82 0.58 -30.36
CA MET A 568 -9.41 0.36 -29.99
C MET A 568 -9.21 0.48 -28.48
N ALA A 569 -9.81 1.52 -27.89
CA ALA A 569 -9.81 1.75 -26.46
C ALA A 569 -10.41 0.57 -25.68
N ARG A 570 -11.54 0.01 -26.15
CA ARG A 570 -12.20 -1.17 -25.57
C ARG A 570 -11.30 -2.41 -25.61
N VAL A 571 -10.62 -2.68 -26.72
CA VAL A 571 -9.69 -3.81 -26.81
C VAL A 571 -8.52 -3.66 -25.84
N LEU A 572 -7.92 -2.47 -25.73
CA LEU A 572 -6.84 -2.19 -24.78
C LEU A 572 -7.30 -2.34 -23.32
N PHE A 573 -8.47 -1.81 -23.02
CA PHE A 573 -9.15 -1.96 -21.74
C PHE A 573 -9.37 -3.43 -21.36
N MET A 574 -10.05 -4.17 -22.24
CA MET A 574 -10.46 -5.55 -22.01
C MET A 574 -9.27 -6.47 -21.81
N THR A 575 -8.22 -6.29 -22.62
CA THR A 575 -7.03 -7.14 -22.54
C THR A 575 -6.19 -6.88 -21.30
N LEU A 576 -6.13 -5.63 -20.81
CA LEU A 576 -5.49 -5.31 -19.53
C LEU A 576 -6.27 -5.88 -18.34
N GLU A 577 -7.59 -5.72 -18.32
CA GLU A 577 -8.41 -6.27 -17.22
C GLU A 577 -8.44 -7.79 -17.22
N HIS A 578 -8.42 -8.42 -18.39
CA HIS A 578 -8.24 -9.86 -18.51
C HIS A 578 -6.93 -10.34 -17.87
N GLU A 579 -5.81 -9.66 -18.13
CA GLU A 579 -4.52 -9.94 -17.47
C GLU A 579 -4.62 -9.79 -15.94
N ALA A 580 -5.34 -8.78 -15.46
CA ALA A 580 -5.55 -8.56 -14.03
C ALA A 580 -6.40 -9.68 -13.35
N PHE A 581 -7.49 -10.13 -13.98
CA PHE A 581 -8.28 -11.27 -13.46
C PHE A 581 -7.47 -12.56 -13.41
N HIS A 582 -6.60 -12.77 -14.39
CA HIS A 582 -5.72 -13.93 -14.42
C HIS A 582 -4.59 -13.84 -13.40
N ALA A 583 -4.11 -12.64 -13.06
CA ALA A 583 -3.14 -12.46 -11.98
C ALA A 583 -3.73 -12.93 -10.65
N GLU A 584 -4.98 -12.53 -10.35
CA GLU A 584 -5.72 -13.01 -9.19
C GLU A 584 -5.97 -14.53 -9.25
N THR A 585 -6.34 -15.04 -10.43
CA THR A 585 -6.55 -16.48 -10.64
C THR A 585 -5.33 -17.33 -10.37
N LEU A 586 -4.20 -16.93 -10.93
CA LEU A 586 -2.94 -17.62 -10.74
C LEU A 586 -2.53 -17.59 -9.27
N LEU A 587 -2.73 -16.46 -8.58
CA LEU A 587 -2.33 -16.35 -7.18
C LEU A 587 -3.14 -17.23 -6.22
N TYR A 588 -4.45 -17.39 -6.40
CA TYR A 588 -5.19 -18.35 -5.56
C TYR A 588 -4.82 -19.81 -5.87
N MET A 589 -4.32 -20.12 -7.08
CA MET A 589 -3.71 -21.41 -7.37
C MET A 589 -2.39 -21.58 -6.61
N LEU A 590 -1.50 -20.58 -6.66
CA LEU A 590 -0.23 -20.59 -5.95
C LEU A 590 -0.42 -20.67 -4.43
N LEU A 591 -1.47 -20.06 -3.89
CA LEU A 591 -1.83 -20.17 -2.47
C LEU A 591 -1.96 -21.63 -1.98
N GLN A 592 -2.40 -22.55 -2.85
CA GLN A 592 -2.55 -23.97 -2.50
C GLN A 592 -1.21 -24.69 -2.26
N ARG A 593 -0.12 -24.13 -2.79
CA ARG A 593 1.26 -24.64 -2.67
C ARG A 593 2.15 -23.71 -1.85
N ALA A 594 1.59 -22.69 -1.19
CA ALA A 594 2.35 -21.84 -0.28
C ALA A 594 2.88 -22.66 0.92
N GLY A 595 4.18 -22.54 1.20
CA GLY A 595 4.89 -23.34 2.19
C GLY A 595 5.36 -24.73 1.73
N THR A 596 4.94 -25.19 0.55
CA THR A 596 5.33 -26.51 -0.01
C THR A 596 5.84 -26.46 -1.46
N GLY A 597 5.86 -25.28 -2.08
CA GLY A 597 6.41 -25.08 -3.41
C GLY A 597 6.41 -23.62 -3.87
N THR A 598 5.32 -22.87 -3.66
CA THR A 598 5.25 -21.47 -4.06
C THR A 598 6.27 -20.64 -3.30
N ILE A 599 7.04 -19.83 -4.02
CA ILE A 599 7.99 -18.89 -3.44
C ILE A 599 7.19 -17.68 -2.91
N PRO A 600 7.36 -17.29 -1.63
CA PRO A 600 6.71 -16.09 -1.08
C PRO A 600 7.03 -14.82 -1.90
N PRO A 601 6.18 -13.78 -1.83
CA PRO A 601 6.39 -12.55 -2.60
C PRO A 601 7.63 -11.78 -2.11
N SER A 602 8.80 -12.14 -2.66
CA SER A 602 10.11 -11.58 -2.33
C SER A 602 10.21 -10.10 -2.73
N GLY A 603 10.89 -9.29 -1.93
CA GLY A 603 10.95 -7.84 -2.11
C GLY A 603 9.74 -7.08 -1.56
N PHE A 604 8.72 -7.78 -1.05
CA PHE A 604 7.71 -7.21 -0.17
C PHE A 604 8.04 -7.56 1.29
N THR A 605 7.85 -6.61 2.21
CA THR A 605 8.07 -6.83 3.64
C THR A 605 7.18 -7.97 4.16
N PRO A 606 7.75 -9.06 4.72
CA PRO A 606 6.94 -10.11 5.33
C PRO A 606 6.19 -9.58 6.57
N PRO A 607 4.95 -10.03 6.81
CA PRO A 607 4.16 -9.63 7.96
C PRO A 607 4.71 -10.19 9.27
N VAL A 608 4.76 -9.35 10.30
CA VAL A 608 5.08 -9.78 11.67
C VAL A 608 3.78 -10.16 12.38
N TRP A 609 3.37 -11.41 12.18
CA TRP A 609 2.04 -11.88 12.53
C TRP A 609 1.62 -11.66 13.99
N SER A 610 2.53 -11.83 14.94
CA SER A 610 2.23 -11.67 16.37
C SER A 610 1.81 -10.24 16.73
N ILE A 611 2.54 -9.25 16.22
CA ILE A 611 2.25 -7.82 16.44
C ILE A 611 0.95 -7.43 15.76
N LEU A 612 0.72 -7.92 14.53
CA LEU A 612 -0.50 -7.64 13.79
C LEU A 612 -1.73 -8.23 14.49
N ALA A 613 -1.65 -9.48 14.96
CA ALA A 613 -2.73 -10.12 15.70
C ALA A 613 -3.09 -9.35 16.98
N GLU A 614 -2.10 -8.95 17.78
CA GLU A 614 -2.34 -8.14 18.97
C GLU A 614 -2.97 -6.77 18.66
N SER A 615 -2.59 -6.15 17.54
CA SER A 615 -3.19 -4.91 17.06
C SER A 615 -4.66 -5.10 16.69
N TRP A 616 -4.96 -6.18 15.96
CA TRP A 616 -6.31 -6.52 15.54
C TRP A 616 -7.23 -6.85 16.71
N ASP A 617 -6.73 -7.57 17.73
CA ASP A 617 -7.47 -7.87 18.96
C ASP A 617 -7.87 -6.60 19.74
N ARG A 618 -7.09 -5.52 19.61
CA ARG A 618 -7.35 -4.23 20.28
C ARG A 618 -8.13 -3.25 19.40
N ALA A 619 -8.39 -3.58 18.15
CA ALA A 619 -9.09 -2.70 17.23
C ALA A 619 -10.54 -2.47 17.71
N PRO A 620 -11.04 -1.21 17.68
CA PRO A 620 -12.39 -0.91 18.13
C PRO A 620 -13.41 -1.58 17.23
N GLN A 621 -14.39 -2.24 17.84
CA GLN A 621 -15.50 -2.88 17.13
C GLN A 621 -16.67 -1.90 16.97
N PRO A 622 -17.51 -2.07 15.94
CA PRO A 622 -18.75 -1.31 15.79
C PRO A 622 -19.65 -1.40 17.03
N LYS A 623 -20.23 -0.27 17.46
CA LYS A 623 -21.14 -0.19 18.61
C LYS A 623 -22.33 -1.14 18.50
N ASN A 624 -22.86 -1.27 17.29
CA ASN A 624 -23.93 -2.22 16.94
C ASN A 624 -23.36 -3.17 15.89
N ARG A 625 -23.78 -4.43 15.88
CA ARG A 625 -23.33 -5.42 14.89
C ARG A 625 -23.88 -5.18 13.48
N THR A 626 -25.05 -4.54 13.38
CA THR A 626 -25.76 -4.33 12.12
C THR A 626 -26.12 -2.86 11.90
N VAL A 627 -26.29 -2.49 10.64
CA VAL A 627 -26.90 -1.24 10.20
C VAL A 627 -28.20 -1.53 9.45
N THR A 628 -29.21 -0.66 9.59
CA THR A 628 -30.47 -0.74 8.81
C THR A 628 -30.37 0.19 7.62
N LEU A 629 -30.61 -0.33 6.42
CA LEU A 629 -30.55 0.40 5.17
C LEU A 629 -31.86 0.26 4.41
N GLY A 630 -32.07 1.15 3.44
CA GLY A 630 -33.28 1.19 2.63
C GLY A 630 -34.54 1.68 3.38
N PRO A 631 -35.66 1.85 2.64
CA PRO A 631 -35.79 1.61 1.21
C PRO A 631 -35.02 2.65 0.38
N ALA A 632 -34.46 2.24 -0.76
CA ALA A 632 -33.69 3.11 -1.65
C ALA A 632 -33.71 2.59 -3.09
N THR A 633 -33.55 3.47 -4.07
CA THR A 633 -33.34 3.09 -5.47
C THR A 633 -31.85 3.09 -5.77
N VAL A 634 -31.30 1.94 -6.18
CA VAL A 634 -29.89 1.78 -6.54
C VAL A 634 -29.76 1.78 -8.06
N THR A 635 -28.82 2.55 -8.58
CA THR A 635 -28.48 2.52 -10.01
C THR A 635 -27.35 1.51 -10.25
N PHE A 636 -27.50 0.67 -11.27
CA PHE A 636 -26.54 -0.34 -11.70
C PHE A 636 -26.08 -0.07 -13.13
N GLY A 637 -24.90 -0.61 -13.46
CA GLY A 637 -24.36 -0.58 -14.81
C GLY A 637 -24.08 0.82 -15.37
N HIS A 638 -23.66 0.83 -16.63
CA HIS A 638 -23.42 2.04 -17.41
C HIS A 638 -23.76 1.85 -18.89
N ASP A 639 -23.80 2.94 -19.64
CA ASP A 639 -24.15 2.93 -21.05
C ASP A 639 -22.87 2.82 -21.91
N ASP A 640 -22.43 1.59 -22.12
CA ASP A 640 -21.21 1.22 -22.84
C ASP A 640 -21.48 0.19 -23.97
N ASP A 641 -22.37 0.52 -24.91
CA ASP A 641 -22.72 -0.37 -26.03
C ASP A 641 -21.61 -0.37 -27.10
N GLU A 642 -21.16 -1.56 -27.51
CA GLU A 642 -20.20 -1.74 -28.61
C GLU A 642 -20.72 -1.21 -29.96
N ALA A 643 -22.02 -0.99 -30.12
CA ALA A 643 -22.58 -0.35 -31.30
C ALA A 643 -22.02 1.07 -31.54
N ASP A 644 -21.58 1.75 -30.48
CA ASP A 644 -21.02 3.10 -30.53
C ASP A 644 -19.49 3.14 -30.70
N ASP A 645 -18.84 1.98 -30.87
CA ASP A 645 -17.39 1.86 -30.89
C ASP A 645 -16.69 2.54 -32.08
N ALA A 646 -17.44 2.98 -33.09
CA ALA A 646 -16.94 3.80 -34.18
C ALA A 646 -16.60 5.25 -33.75
N SER A 647 -17.08 5.69 -32.58
CA SER A 647 -16.80 7.02 -32.04
C SER A 647 -15.32 7.20 -31.68
N THR A 648 -14.83 8.44 -31.77
CA THR A 648 -13.50 8.86 -31.29
C THR A 648 -13.55 9.58 -29.94
N ASP A 649 -14.74 9.70 -29.34
CA ASP A 649 -14.91 10.28 -28.00
C ASP A 649 -14.55 9.25 -26.92
N VAL A 650 -13.29 9.21 -26.53
CA VAL A 650 -12.74 8.17 -25.64
C VAL A 650 -12.42 8.69 -24.24
N ALA A 651 -11.94 9.93 -24.10
CA ALA A 651 -11.30 10.40 -22.87
C ALA A 651 -12.22 10.34 -21.63
N MET A 652 -13.49 10.69 -21.78
CA MET A 652 -14.47 10.67 -20.67
C MET A 652 -15.36 9.41 -20.69
N HIS A 653 -15.19 8.55 -21.67
CA HIS A 653 -15.97 7.32 -21.80
C HIS A 653 -15.45 6.26 -20.84
N GLU A 654 -16.36 5.59 -20.13
CA GLU A 654 -16.04 4.49 -19.21
C GLU A 654 -16.29 3.16 -19.91
N PHE A 655 -15.30 2.27 -19.88
CA PHE A 655 -15.43 0.94 -20.45
C PHE A 655 -15.73 -0.10 -19.37
N GLY A 656 -16.60 -1.05 -19.68
CA GLY A 656 -16.97 -2.18 -18.84
C GLY A 656 -17.13 -3.47 -19.64
N TRP A 657 -17.32 -4.58 -18.92
CA TRP A 657 -17.67 -5.86 -19.54
C TRP A 657 -19.15 -5.87 -19.96
N ASP A 658 -19.53 -6.78 -20.87
CA ASP A 658 -20.89 -6.83 -21.40
C ASP A 658 -21.98 -7.01 -20.33
N ASN A 659 -21.68 -7.70 -19.22
CA ASN A 659 -22.59 -7.86 -18.08
C ASN A 659 -22.79 -6.59 -17.20
N GLU A 660 -22.05 -5.51 -17.48
CA GLU A 660 -22.12 -4.21 -16.81
C GLU A 660 -23.01 -3.22 -17.58
N HIS A 661 -23.47 -3.59 -18.79
CA HIS A 661 -24.32 -2.78 -19.66
C HIS A 661 -25.71 -3.43 -19.84
N PRO A 662 -26.82 -2.66 -19.80
CA PRO A 662 -26.90 -1.19 -19.69
C PRO A 662 -27.06 -0.67 -18.27
N LYS A 663 -27.10 0.66 -18.17
CA LYS A 663 -27.52 1.34 -16.95
C LYS A 663 -28.98 1.00 -16.62
N ARG A 664 -29.23 0.60 -15.37
CA ARG A 664 -30.56 0.21 -14.87
C ARG A 664 -30.79 0.68 -13.44
N GLN A 665 -32.04 0.78 -13.02
CA GLN A 665 -32.41 1.12 -11.63
C GLN A 665 -33.17 -0.03 -10.99
N VAL A 666 -32.85 -0.30 -9.73
CA VAL A 666 -33.47 -1.37 -8.94
C VAL A 666 -33.87 -0.80 -7.59
N ASP A 667 -35.11 -1.02 -7.20
CA ASP A 667 -35.61 -0.64 -5.88
C ASP A 667 -35.22 -1.69 -4.84
N VAL A 668 -34.68 -1.23 -3.73
CA VAL A 668 -34.25 -2.04 -2.59
C VAL A 668 -35.18 -1.72 -1.42
N GLY A 669 -35.75 -2.77 -0.84
CA GLY A 669 -36.57 -2.68 0.37
C GLY A 669 -35.74 -2.27 1.60
N GLN A 670 -36.38 -2.19 2.76
CA GLN A 670 -35.67 -2.02 4.01
C GLN A 670 -35.09 -3.37 4.47
N PHE A 671 -33.82 -3.37 4.89
CA PHE A 671 -33.14 -4.56 5.39
C PHE A 671 -32.10 -4.17 6.45
N LYS A 672 -31.63 -5.15 7.21
CA LYS A 672 -30.47 -5.03 8.11
C LYS A 672 -29.30 -5.81 7.53
N ILE A 673 -28.08 -5.31 7.70
CA ILE A 673 -26.86 -5.99 7.26
C ILE A 673 -25.74 -5.83 8.29
N GLU A 674 -24.92 -6.86 8.46
CA GLU A 674 -23.77 -6.82 9.35
C GLU A 674 -22.67 -5.87 8.86
N TRP A 675 -22.04 -5.17 9.79
CA TRP A 675 -20.97 -4.23 9.48
C TRP A 675 -19.72 -4.88 8.93
N HIS A 676 -19.43 -6.13 9.26
CA HIS A 676 -18.24 -6.85 8.80
C HIS A 676 -18.66 -8.13 8.04
N PRO A 677 -17.87 -8.60 7.06
CA PRO A 677 -18.03 -9.95 6.55
C PRO A 677 -17.80 -10.98 7.66
N VAL A 678 -18.33 -12.19 7.48
CA VAL A 678 -18.11 -13.31 8.39
C VAL A 678 -16.61 -13.54 8.57
N THR A 679 -16.15 -13.70 9.80
CA THR A 679 -14.72 -13.89 10.08
C THR A 679 -14.32 -15.38 10.13
N ASN A 680 -13.02 -15.68 10.02
CA ASN A 680 -12.50 -17.03 10.28
C ASN A 680 -12.92 -17.52 11.68
N GLY A 681 -12.85 -16.67 12.70
CA GLY A 681 -13.23 -17.03 14.07
C GLY A 681 -14.69 -17.41 14.20
N GLU A 682 -15.59 -16.58 13.66
CA GLU A 682 -17.04 -16.84 13.68
C GLU A 682 -17.39 -18.13 12.93
N PHE A 683 -16.77 -18.37 11.77
CA PHE A 683 -17.01 -19.57 10.99
C PHE A 683 -16.37 -20.82 11.62
N TYR A 684 -15.21 -20.68 12.28
CA TYR A 684 -14.54 -21.78 12.97
C TYR A 684 -15.32 -22.27 14.19
N GLU A 685 -15.84 -21.36 15.01
CA GLU A 685 -16.73 -21.72 16.12
C GLU A 685 -17.97 -22.46 15.62
N TYR A 686 -18.57 -21.97 14.53
CA TYR A 686 -19.68 -22.67 13.87
C TYR A 686 -19.28 -24.06 13.38
N TYR A 687 -18.14 -24.18 12.69
CA TYR A 687 -17.65 -25.43 12.12
C TYR A 687 -17.43 -26.50 13.20
N LEU A 688 -16.86 -26.11 14.35
CA LEU A 688 -16.63 -27.02 15.47
C LEU A 688 -17.91 -27.48 16.19
N ASP A 689 -18.95 -26.64 16.24
CA ASP A 689 -20.21 -26.95 16.94
C ASP A 689 -21.22 -27.67 16.03
N LYS A 690 -21.77 -26.95 15.04
CA LYS A 690 -22.90 -27.41 14.21
C LYS A 690 -22.54 -27.65 12.75
N GLY A 691 -21.42 -27.10 12.31
CA GLY A 691 -21.06 -27.01 10.89
C GLY A 691 -20.33 -28.24 10.34
N LYS A 692 -19.69 -29.07 11.20
CA LYS A 692 -18.76 -30.12 10.75
C LYS A 692 -19.34 -31.10 9.72
N ASP A 693 -20.62 -31.45 9.87
CA ASP A 693 -21.33 -32.36 8.94
C ASP A 693 -22.22 -31.59 7.93
N ALA A 694 -22.35 -30.27 8.09
CA ALA A 694 -23.24 -29.42 7.29
C ALA A 694 -22.52 -28.61 6.21
N VAL A 695 -21.21 -28.35 6.36
CA VAL A 695 -20.41 -27.57 5.42
C VAL A 695 -19.08 -28.27 5.11
N LYS A 696 -18.50 -27.98 3.95
CA LYS A 696 -17.17 -28.48 3.58
C LYS A 696 -16.09 -27.69 4.32
N LEU A 697 -14.95 -28.32 4.63
CA LEU A 697 -13.79 -27.59 5.16
C LEU A 697 -13.36 -26.51 4.14
N PRO A 698 -13.24 -25.23 4.54
CA PRO A 698 -12.80 -24.17 3.64
C PRO A 698 -11.44 -24.49 2.98
N ALA A 699 -11.32 -24.29 1.67
CA ALA A 699 -10.07 -24.56 0.95
C ALA A 699 -8.92 -23.62 1.35
N CYS A 700 -9.24 -22.45 1.95
CA CYS A 700 -8.25 -21.55 2.52
C CYS A 700 -7.66 -22.08 3.84
N TRP A 701 -8.23 -23.14 4.43
CA TRP A 701 -7.71 -23.77 5.65
C TRP A 701 -6.86 -25.00 5.33
N VAL A 702 -5.92 -25.29 6.22
CA VAL A 702 -5.09 -26.49 6.18
C VAL A 702 -4.81 -26.95 7.60
N GLU A 703 -4.88 -28.26 7.83
CA GLU A 703 -4.56 -28.85 9.14
C GLU A 703 -3.07 -29.21 9.17
N ILE A 704 -2.36 -28.70 10.18
CA ILE A 704 -0.93 -28.96 10.39
C ILE A 704 -0.76 -29.33 11.86
N ASN A 705 -0.24 -30.53 12.13
CA ASN A 705 -0.03 -31.05 13.48
C ASN A 705 -1.30 -31.03 14.37
N GLY A 706 -2.49 -31.22 13.78
CA GLY A 706 -3.76 -31.19 14.49
C GLY A 706 -4.32 -29.79 14.77
N GLU A 707 -3.67 -28.73 14.29
CA GLU A 707 -4.15 -27.35 14.39
C GLU A 707 -4.59 -26.82 13.02
N VAL A 708 -5.73 -26.11 12.99
CA VAL A 708 -6.20 -25.43 11.78
C VAL A 708 -5.39 -24.16 11.56
N ASN A 709 -4.84 -24.06 10.36
CA ASN A 709 -4.09 -22.92 9.87
C ASN A 709 -4.79 -22.32 8.65
N VAL A 710 -4.67 -21.02 8.46
CA VAL A 710 -5.15 -20.29 7.28
C VAL A 710 -3.99 -20.12 6.31
N ARG A 711 -4.19 -20.49 5.04
CA ARG A 711 -3.19 -20.34 3.99
C ARG A 711 -2.94 -18.87 3.70
N THR A 712 -1.67 -18.48 3.59
CA THR A 712 -1.24 -17.18 3.06
C THR A 712 -0.12 -17.40 2.04
N LEU A 713 0.18 -16.41 1.20
CA LEU A 713 1.31 -16.49 0.26
C LEU A 713 2.69 -16.46 0.97
N TYR A 714 2.74 -16.14 2.26
CA TYR A 714 3.93 -16.29 3.11
C TYR A 714 3.98 -17.65 3.84
N GLY A 715 3.04 -18.55 3.55
CA GLY A 715 2.86 -19.83 4.22
C GLY A 715 1.65 -19.85 5.17
N PRO A 716 1.23 -21.03 5.64
CA PRO A 716 0.11 -21.17 6.56
C PRO A 716 0.37 -20.48 7.90
N VAL A 717 -0.65 -19.83 8.46
CA VAL A 717 -0.61 -19.19 9.79
C VAL A 717 -1.65 -19.80 10.71
N PRO A 718 -1.40 -19.94 12.02
CA PRO A 718 -2.39 -20.43 12.96
C PRO A 718 -3.68 -19.62 12.90
N ILE A 719 -4.85 -20.27 12.95
CA ILE A 719 -6.14 -19.60 12.79
C ILE A 719 -6.38 -18.45 13.79
N LYS A 720 -5.77 -18.52 14.98
CA LYS A 720 -5.78 -17.43 15.98
C LYS A 720 -5.20 -16.11 15.47
N ILE A 721 -4.26 -16.14 14.53
CA ILE A 721 -3.68 -14.95 13.90
C ILE A 721 -4.68 -14.33 12.91
N ALA A 722 -5.38 -15.20 12.17
CA ALA A 722 -6.35 -14.83 11.15
C ALA A 722 -7.78 -14.69 11.70
N TRP A 723 -7.96 -14.68 13.02
CA TRP A 723 -9.25 -14.83 13.69
C TRP A 723 -10.29 -13.80 13.23
N HIS A 724 -9.86 -12.55 13.07
CA HIS A 724 -10.71 -11.42 12.68
C HIS A 724 -10.74 -11.16 11.18
N TRP A 725 -10.01 -11.93 10.37
CA TRP A 725 -10.03 -11.78 8.91
C TRP A 725 -11.33 -12.32 8.33
N PRO A 726 -11.81 -11.76 7.20
CA PRO A 726 -12.93 -12.37 6.49
C PRO A 726 -12.59 -13.81 6.09
N ILE A 727 -13.52 -14.74 6.34
CA ILE A 727 -13.39 -16.12 5.86
C ILE A 727 -13.52 -16.13 4.33
N ILE A 728 -12.69 -16.95 3.68
CA ILE A 728 -12.78 -17.23 2.24
C ILE A 728 -13.32 -18.65 2.06
N THR A 729 -14.50 -18.78 1.47
CA THR A 729 -15.11 -20.09 1.21
C THR A 729 -16.24 -19.99 0.16
N SER A 730 -16.80 -21.12 -0.23
CA SER A 730 -17.87 -21.17 -1.24
C SER A 730 -19.16 -20.49 -0.76
N PHE A 731 -20.01 -20.09 -1.71
CA PHE A 731 -21.34 -19.56 -1.42
C PHE A 731 -22.16 -20.55 -0.58
N ASP A 732 -22.11 -21.85 -0.89
CA ASP A 732 -22.88 -22.88 -0.18
C ASP A 732 -22.55 -22.94 1.31
N ASN A 733 -21.25 -22.87 1.64
CA ASN A 733 -20.77 -22.87 3.02
C ASN A 733 -21.31 -21.65 3.78
N LEU A 734 -21.20 -20.45 3.18
CA LEU A 734 -21.64 -19.20 3.80
C LEU A 734 -23.17 -19.06 3.84
N SER A 735 -23.89 -19.57 2.84
CA SER A 735 -25.34 -19.61 2.81
C SER A 735 -25.91 -20.52 3.90
N THR A 736 -25.28 -21.68 4.11
CA THR A 736 -25.62 -22.60 5.22
C THR A 736 -25.36 -21.94 6.57
N TYR A 737 -24.19 -21.31 6.74
CA TYR A 737 -23.87 -20.54 7.95
C TYR A 737 -24.86 -19.40 8.21
N ALA A 738 -25.20 -18.62 7.17
CA ALA A 738 -26.15 -17.51 7.24
C ALA A 738 -27.52 -17.98 7.75
N SER A 739 -28.00 -19.10 7.21
CA SER A 739 -29.27 -19.71 7.58
C SER A 739 -29.28 -20.12 9.06
N VAL A 740 -28.19 -20.70 9.56
CA VAL A 740 -28.05 -21.08 10.99
C VAL A 740 -27.97 -19.85 11.90
N LYS A 741 -27.35 -18.75 11.44
CA LYS A 741 -27.31 -17.46 12.14
C LYS A 741 -28.67 -16.74 12.14
N GLY A 742 -29.63 -17.19 11.34
CA GLY A 742 -30.96 -16.60 11.20
C GLY A 742 -31.04 -15.46 10.20
N GLY A 743 -30.08 -15.36 9.28
CA GLY A 743 -30.05 -14.39 8.19
C GLY A 743 -29.86 -15.05 6.83
N ARG A 744 -29.45 -14.26 5.84
CA ARG A 744 -29.17 -14.69 4.47
C ARG A 744 -27.99 -13.93 3.88
N ILE A 745 -27.45 -14.42 2.77
CA ILE A 745 -26.53 -13.64 1.94
C ILE A 745 -27.33 -12.49 1.28
N PRO A 746 -26.80 -11.24 1.26
CA PRO A 746 -27.49 -10.12 0.62
C PRO A 746 -27.61 -10.31 -0.89
N THR A 747 -28.63 -9.71 -1.49
CA THR A 747 -28.71 -9.56 -2.95
C THR A 747 -27.69 -8.54 -3.45
N GLU A 748 -27.36 -8.57 -4.75
CA GLU A 748 -26.46 -7.60 -5.39
C GLU A 748 -26.90 -6.13 -5.14
N PRO A 749 -28.19 -5.75 -5.29
CA PRO A 749 -28.72 -4.43 -4.91
C PRO A 749 -28.48 -4.01 -3.45
N GLU A 750 -28.71 -4.92 -2.51
CA GLU A 750 -28.53 -4.64 -1.07
C GLU A 750 -27.06 -4.40 -0.74
N LEU A 751 -26.18 -5.25 -1.26
CA LEU A 751 -24.74 -5.12 -1.01
C LEU A 751 -24.17 -3.87 -1.70
N ARG A 752 -24.59 -3.55 -2.93
CA ARG A 752 -24.16 -2.32 -3.61
C ARG A 752 -24.59 -1.07 -2.86
N LEU A 753 -25.80 -1.05 -2.28
CA LEU A 753 -26.24 0.07 -1.42
C LEU A 753 -25.34 0.23 -0.19
N PHE A 754 -24.96 -0.88 0.46
CA PHE A 754 -24.03 -0.85 1.59
C PHE A 754 -22.65 -0.30 1.18
N LEU A 755 -22.08 -0.80 0.09
CA LEU A 755 -20.78 -0.38 -0.41
C LEU A 755 -20.80 1.11 -0.83
N ASP A 756 -21.85 1.58 -1.51
CA ASP A 756 -21.99 3.00 -1.89
C ASP A 756 -21.97 3.95 -0.69
N MET A 757 -22.48 3.51 0.47
CA MET A 757 -22.52 4.31 1.68
C MET A 757 -21.23 4.25 2.49
N PHE A 758 -20.60 3.07 2.56
CA PHE A 758 -19.59 2.79 3.57
C PHE A 758 -18.23 2.34 3.03
N GLU A 759 -18.06 2.07 1.75
CA GLU A 759 -16.75 1.71 1.21
C GLU A 759 -15.81 2.93 1.20
N CYS A 760 -14.59 2.78 1.70
CA CYS A 760 -13.60 3.86 1.74
C CYS A 760 -12.74 3.99 0.47
N GLY A 761 -12.82 3.02 -0.45
CA GLY A 761 -12.00 2.97 -1.66
C GLY A 761 -10.51 2.71 -1.40
N TYR A 762 -9.73 2.59 -2.47
CA TYR A 762 -8.29 2.40 -2.43
C TYR A 762 -7.60 3.60 -1.78
N GLU A 763 -7.96 4.83 -2.14
CA GLU A 763 -7.42 6.05 -1.49
C GLU A 763 -7.68 6.06 0.02
N GLY A 764 -8.87 5.66 0.45
CA GLY A 764 -9.25 5.52 1.87
C GLY A 764 -8.64 4.31 2.58
N GLY A 765 -7.68 3.61 1.97
CA GLY A 765 -6.94 2.52 2.58
C GLY A 765 -7.57 1.13 2.41
N GLY A 766 -8.47 0.95 1.44
CA GLY A 766 -9.06 -0.36 1.13
C GLY A 766 -7.98 -1.41 0.81
N ASN A 767 -8.12 -2.61 1.38
CA ASN A 767 -7.18 -3.72 1.16
C ASN A 767 -7.39 -4.35 -0.23
N VAL A 768 -6.92 -3.67 -1.26
CA VAL A 768 -6.91 -4.07 -2.68
C VAL A 768 -5.56 -3.70 -3.29
N GLY A 769 -5.27 -4.07 -4.54
CA GLY A 769 -4.08 -3.62 -5.26
C GLY A 769 -2.74 -4.06 -4.64
N PHE A 770 -2.70 -5.23 -4.01
CA PHE A 770 -1.52 -5.79 -3.34
C PHE A 770 -1.01 -4.96 -2.16
N ARG A 771 -1.89 -4.14 -1.55
CA ARG A 771 -1.56 -3.42 -0.31
C ARG A 771 -1.08 -4.33 0.80
N ASN A 772 -1.69 -5.51 0.89
CA ASN A 772 -1.24 -6.64 1.67
C ASN A 772 -1.36 -7.88 0.79
N TRP A 773 -0.52 -8.88 1.04
CA TRP A 773 -0.58 -10.18 0.35
C TRP A 773 -1.45 -11.21 1.10
N HIS A 774 -2.38 -10.71 1.91
CA HIS A 774 -3.32 -11.49 2.71
C HIS A 774 -4.53 -10.62 3.12
N PRO A 775 -5.66 -11.24 3.52
CA PRO A 775 -6.77 -10.53 4.13
C PRO A 775 -6.35 -9.86 5.45
N ILE A 776 -7.08 -8.82 5.82
CA ILE A 776 -6.97 -8.14 7.12
C ILE A 776 -8.37 -7.96 7.71
N PRO A 777 -8.53 -7.63 9.01
CA PRO A 777 -9.86 -7.40 9.58
C PRO A 777 -10.60 -6.26 8.88
N ALA A 778 -11.92 -6.42 8.72
CA ALA A 778 -12.78 -5.35 8.21
C ALA A 778 -12.83 -4.17 9.19
N THR A 779 -13.09 -2.97 8.66
CA THR A 779 -13.04 -1.70 9.42
C THR A 779 -14.33 -0.87 9.31
N THR A 780 -15.33 -1.40 8.61
CA THR A 780 -16.63 -0.75 8.39
C THR A 780 -17.43 -0.67 9.69
N GLY A 781 -18.19 0.42 9.91
CA GLY A 781 -19.01 0.60 11.12
C GLY A 781 -18.32 1.24 12.32
N GLY A 782 -17.11 1.77 12.14
CA GLY A 782 -16.43 2.60 13.13
C GLY A 782 -17.18 3.91 13.44
N GLU A 783 -16.84 4.56 14.56
CA GLU A 783 -17.50 5.82 14.98
C GLU A 783 -17.12 7.04 14.13
N ARG A 784 -16.05 6.93 13.33
CA ARG A 784 -15.52 8.01 12.48
C ARG A 784 -16.04 7.86 11.04
N ASP A 785 -15.99 8.96 10.28
CA ASP A 785 -16.39 9.05 8.86
C ASP A 785 -17.75 8.46 8.50
N GLY A 786 -18.70 8.46 9.44
CA GLY A 786 -20.03 7.90 9.22
C GLY A 786 -20.04 6.38 9.03
N GLY A 787 -19.04 5.66 9.55
CA GLY A 787 -18.95 4.19 9.43
C GLY A 787 -18.25 3.70 8.17
N LYS A 788 -17.61 4.58 7.40
CA LYS A 788 -16.83 4.19 6.23
C LYS A 788 -15.61 3.35 6.60
N GLY A 789 -15.28 2.36 5.77
CA GLY A 789 -14.14 1.46 5.94
C GLY A 789 -14.02 0.46 4.78
N HIS A 790 -13.24 -0.60 4.98
CA HIS A 790 -13.08 -1.67 3.99
C HIS A 790 -13.55 -3.03 4.54
N ASN A 791 -13.71 -4.00 3.63
CA ASN A 791 -14.19 -5.34 3.95
C ASN A 791 -13.10 -6.35 4.37
N GLY A 792 -11.83 -5.95 4.26
CA GLY A 792 -10.70 -6.81 4.65
C GLY A 792 -9.97 -7.43 3.46
N GLY A 793 -10.42 -7.18 2.23
CA GLY A 793 -9.75 -7.59 1.00
C GLY A 793 -10.26 -8.92 0.46
N VAL A 794 -11.58 -9.04 0.30
CA VAL A 794 -12.24 -10.16 -0.37
C VAL A 794 -13.32 -9.62 -1.30
N PHE A 795 -13.61 -10.31 -2.39
CA PHE A 795 -14.93 -10.14 -3.02
C PHE A 795 -16.01 -10.63 -2.05
N GLU A 796 -17.24 -10.17 -2.23
CA GLU A 796 -18.35 -10.59 -1.39
C GLU A 796 -19.44 -11.26 -2.21
N TRP A 797 -19.82 -12.47 -1.79
CA TRP A 797 -20.93 -13.21 -2.38
C TRP A 797 -22.22 -12.44 -2.25
N THR A 798 -23.01 -12.50 -3.32
CA THR A 798 -24.42 -12.11 -3.31
C THR A 798 -25.29 -13.34 -3.52
N SER A 799 -26.56 -13.29 -3.13
CA SER A 799 -27.56 -14.30 -3.49
C SER A 799 -28.12 -14.12 -4.90
N THR A 800 -27.53 -13.23 -5.71
CA THR A 800 -27.97 -12.91 -7.06
C THR A 800 -27.27 -13.82 -8.05
N VAL A 801 -28.05 -14.66 -8.74
CA VAL A 801 -27.56 -15.51 -9.83
C VAL A 801 -27.12 -14.63 -11.00
N LEU A 802 -26.01 -14.99 -11.64
CA LEU A 802 -25.58 -14.33 -12.87
C LEU A 802 -26.52 -14.73 -14.02
N GLU A 803 -27.33 -13.79 -14.48
CA GLU A 803 -28.30 -14.01 -15.55
C GLU A 803 -28.44 -12.80 -16.48
N ARG A 804 -29.12 -13.02 -17.61
CA ARG A 804 -29.50 -11.94 -18.53
C ARG A 804 -30.45 -10.98 -17.82
N HIS A 805 -30.16 -9.68 -17.91
CA HIS A 805 -31.06 -8.64 -17.44
C HIS A 805 -31.63 -7.83 -18.61
N GLU A 806 -32.63 -6.99 -18.31
CA GLU A 806 -33.27 -6.13 -19.30
C GLU A 806 -32.22 -5.25 -20.00
N GLY A 807 -32.31 -5.19 -21.33
CA GLY A 807 -31.42 -4.41 -22.18
C GLY A 807 -30.02 -4.99 -22.40
N PHE A 808 -29.66 -6.14 -21.81
CA PHE A 808 -28.34 -6.77 -22.01
C PHE A 808 -28.04 -7.03 -23.50
N VAL A 809 -26.85 -6.61 -23.94
CA VAL A 809 -26.33 -6.86 -25.28
C VAL A 809 -24.99 -7.62 -25.15
N PRO A 810 -24.85 -8.83 -25.71
CA PRO A 810 -23.60 -9.59 -25.62
C PRO A 810 -22.47 -8.93 -26.42
N SER A 811 -21.24 -9.03 -25.89
CA SER A 811 -20.04 -8.55 -26.60
C SER A 811 -19.89 -9.25 -27.96
N ARG A 812 -19.57 -8.47 -28.99
CA ARG A 812 -19.23 -8.94 -30.34
C ARG A 812 -17.71 -9.02 -30.55
N LEU A 813 -16.92 -8.33 -29.72
CA LEU A 813 -15.46 -8.36 -29.77
C LEU A 813 -14.85 -9.60 -29.10
N TYR A 814 -15.60 -10.24 -28.21
CA TYR A 814 -15.27 -11.50 -27.55
C TYR A 814 -16.20 -12.63 -28.04
N PRO A 815 -16.20 -13.03 -29.33
CA PRO A 815 -17.02 -14.15 -29.76
C PRO A 815 -16.46 -15.44 -29.19
N GLY A 816 -17.30 -16.25 -28.53
CA GLY A 816 -16.93 -17.59 -28.12
C GLY A 816 -16.76 -18.55 -29.32
N TYR A 817 -16.25 -19.74 -28.99
CA TYR A 817 -15.83 -20.76 -29.94
C TYR A 817 -16.98 -21.16 -30.90
N ASP A 818 -16.67 -21.36 -32.19
CA ASP A 818 -17.58 -21.68 -33.32
C ASP A 818 -18.13 -20.54 -34.20
N VAL A 819 -17.45 -19.39 -34.30
CA VAL A 819 -17.61 -18.54 -35.51
C VAL A 819 -16.46 -18.83 -36.47
N PRO A 820 -16.67 -19.60 -37.56
CA PRO A 820 -15.69 -19.70 -38.62
C PRO A 820 -15.30 -18.30 -39.05
N SER A 821 -14.01 -18.04 -39.20
CA SER A 821 -13.51 -16.79 -39.76
C SER A 821 -14.33 -16.44 -41.01
N VAL A 822 -14.63 -15.15 -41.19
CA VAL A 822 -15.43 -14.55 -42.28
C VAL A 822 -14.79 -14.77 -43.69
N ALA A 823 -13.92 -15.76 -43.83
CA ALA A 823 -13.39 -16.26 -45.09
C ALA A 823 -14.30 -17.29 -45.78
N ASP A 824 -15.22 -17.95 -45.06
CA ASP A 824 -16.12 -18.96 -45.68
C ASP A 824 -17.53 -18.38 -45.87
N ASN A 825 -17.93 -18.22 -47.13
CA ASN A 825 -19.07 -17.45 -47.62
C ASN A 825 -20.42 -18.18 -47.38
N ARG A 826 -20.65 -18.70 -46.17
CA ARG A 826 -21.92 -19.35 -45.78
C ARG A 826 -22.82 -18.35 -45.10
N THR A 827 -24.04 -18.27 -45.61
CA THR A 827 -25.10 -17.34 -45.23
C THR A 827 -25.38 -17.34 -43.72
N VAL A 828 -25.07 -16.21 -43.08
CA VAL A 828 -25.48 -15.84 -41.72
C VAL A 828 -27.01 -15.73 -41.67
N SER A 829 -27.69 -16.82 -41.33
CA SER A 829 -29.15 -16.83 -41.17
C SER A 829 -29.63 -17.45 -39.85
N ASP A 830 -28.72 -17.94 -39.00
CA ASP A 830 -29.03 -18.35 -37.62
C ASP A 830 -28.11 -17.63 -36.63
N ALA A 831 -28.35 -16.33 -36.42
CA ALA A 831 -27.69 -15.50 -35.42
C ALA A 831 -28.28 -15.70 -34.00
N ARG A 832 -28.53 -16.95 -33.58
CA ARG A 832 -29.19 -17.26 -32.29
C ARG A 832 -28.29 -17.85 -31.19
N CYS A 833 -27.03 -18.17 -31.48
CA CYS A 833 -26.03 -18.50 -30.47
C CYS A 833 -24.74 -17.72 -30.75
N LEU A 834 -24.71 -16.45 -30.34
CA LEU A 834 -23.47 -15.66 -30.26
C LEU A 834 -22.95 -15.81 -28.83
N TYR A 835 -21.96 -16.68 -28.65
CA TYR A 835 -21.22 -16.83 -27.40
C TYR A 835 -20.46 -15.53 -27.10
N SER A 836 -20.52 -15.03 -25.86
CA SER A 836 -19.80 -13.84 -25.40
C SER A 836 -19.19 -14.10 -24.02
N TYR A 837 -18.29 -13.22 -23.56
CA TYR A 837 -17.60 -13.34 -22.26
C TYR A 837 -18.54 -13.74 -21.11
N SER A 838 -19.73 -13.15 -21.02
CA SER A 838 -20.67 -13.46 -19.93
C SER A 838 -21.73 -14.51 -20.28
N VAL A 839 -22.08 -14.67 -21.56
CA VAL A 839 -23.24 -15.49 -21.97
C VAL A 839 -23.08 -16.96 -21.62
N ASP A 840 -21.86 -17.49 -21.69
CA ASP A 840 -21.56 -18.90 -21.39
C ASP A 840 -21.85 -19.23 -19.91
N PHE A 841 -21.87 -18.22 -19.04
CA PHE A 841 -22.03 -18.37 -17.60
C PHE A 841 -23.45 -18.05 -17.10
N PHE A 842 -24.40 -17.76 -18.01
CA PHE A 842 -25.83 -17.65 -17.68
C PHE A 842 -26.50 -19.02 -17.59
N ASP A 843 -25.90 -19.91 -16.80
CA ASP A 843 -26.24 -21.33 -16.67
C ASP A 843 -27.01 -21.65 -15.37
N GLY A 844 -27.24 -20.65 -14.52
CA GLY A 844 -27.88 -20.79 -13.22
C GLY A 844 -26.97 -21.33 -12.10
N GLN A 845 -25.70 -21.60 -12.39
CA GLN A 845 -24.71 -22.11 -11.43
C GLN A 845 -23.84 -21.00 -10.83
N HIS A 846 -23.75 -19.86 -11.52
CA HIS A 846 -22.90 -18.75 -11.13
C HIS A 846 -23.64 -17.73 -10.26
N GLN A 847 -22.99 -17.32 -9.16
CA GLN A 847 -23.45 -16.22 -8.32
C GLN A 847 -22.59 -14.99 -8.59
N VAL A 848 -23.22 -13.81 -8.54
CA VAL A 848 -22.54 -12.52 -8.66
C VAL A 848 -21.76 -12.24 -7.37
N VAL A 849 -20.53 -11.74 -7.54
CA VAL A 849 -19.69 -11.25 -6.45
C VAL A 849 -19.23 -9.83 -6.78
N ILE A 850 -19.25 -8.94 -5.78
CA ILE A 850 -18.87 -7.53 -5.94
C ILE A 850 -17.90 -7.08 -4.84
N GLY A 851 -17.24 -5.94 -5.07
CA GLY A 851 -16.13 -5.44 -4.24
C GLY A 851 -14.79 -5.73 -4.90
N GLY A 852 -13.80 -6.17 -4.12
CA GLY A 852 -12.50 -6.57 -4.62
C GLY A 852 -11.67 -7.25 -3.54
N SER A 853 -10.80 -8.18 -3.94
CA SER A 853 -9.87 -8.83 -3.02
C SER A 853 -8.59 -8.01 -2.84
N TYR A 854 -7.75 -8.42 -1.89
CA TYR A 854 -6.43 -7.80 -1.67
C TYR A 854 -5.51 -7.85 -2.89
N ALA A 855 -5.78 -8.71 -3.86
CA ALA A 855 -5.03 -8.84 -5.11
C ALA A 855 -5.74 -8.23 -6.32
N THR A 856 -7.00 -7.81 -6.19
CA THR A 856 -7.72 -7.13 -7.27
C THR A 856 -7.12 -5.74 -7.47
N ILE A 857 -6.72 -5.38 -8.69
CA ILE A 857 -6.12 -4.07 -8.97
C ILE A 857 -7.14 -2.93 -8.71
N PRO A 858 -6.71 -1.71 -8.33
CA PRO A 858 -7.62 -0.61 -8.01
C PRO A 858 -8.61 -0.30 -9.14
N ARG A 859 -8.17 -0.41 -10.40
CA ARG A 859 -9.01 -0.15 -11.58
C ARG A 859 -10.25 -1.04 -11.64
N LEU A 860 -10.13 -2.29 -11.24
CA LEU A 860 -11.24 -3.23 -11.13
C LEU A 860 -12.02 -2.99 -9.83
N ALA A 861 -11.32 -2.97 -8.69
CA ALA A 861 -11.96 -2.89 -7.38
C ALA A 861 -12.76 -1.60 -7.14
N GLU A 862 -12.35 -0.48 -7.73
CA GLU A 862 -13.03 0.81 -7.60
C GLU A 862 -14.06 1.07 -8.72
N ARG A 863 -14.14 0.22 -9.76
CA ARG A 863 -15.19 0.36 -10.77
C ARG A 863 -16.52 -0.10 -10.17
N ARG A 864 -17.38 0.88 -9.87
CA ARG A 864 -18.69 0.65 -9.25
C ARG A 864 -19.58 -0.34 -10.02
N THR A 865 -19.45 -0.42 -11.34
CA THR A 865 -20.24 -1.29 -12.20
C THR A 865 -19.73 -2.73 -12.30
N LEU A 866 -18.51 -3.01 -11.81
CA LEU A 866 -17.87 -4.31 -11.97
C LEU A 866 -18.73 -5.43 -11.36
N ARG A 867 -18.97 -6.48 -12.15
CA ARG A 867 -19.64 -7.72 -11.74
C ARG A 867 -18.74 -8.90 -12.03
N ASN A 868 -18.14 -9.44 -10.97
CA ASN A 868 -17.41 -10.70 -11.06
C ASN A 868 -18.36 -11.86 -10.69
N PHE A 869 -18.00 -13.09 -11.00
CA PHE A 869 -18.87 -14.24 -10.80
C PHE A 869 -18.10 -15.55 -10.68
N TYR A 870 -18.66 -16.48 -9.91
CA TYR A 870 -18.10 -17.81 -9.72
C TYR A 870 -19.24 -18.82 -9.49
N GLN A 871 -19.00 -20.09 -9.82
CA GLN A 871 -19.93 -21.17 -9.45
C GLN A 871 -20.12 -21.19 -7.93
N HIS A 872 -21.36 -21.37 -7.47
CA HIS A 872 -21.74 -21.24 -6.06
C HIS A 872 -20.91 -22.15 -5.11
N ASN A 873 -20.48 -23.30 -5.59
CA ASN A 873 -19.70 -24.29 -4.84
C ASN A 873 -18.17 -24.14 -5.03
N TYR A 874 -17.69 -23.17 -5.82
CA TYR A 874 -16.26 -22.98 -6.09
C TYR A 874 -15.53 -22.44 -4.83
N PRO A 875 -14.57 -23.19 -4.25
CA PRO A 875 -14.08 -22.88 -2.89
C PRO A 875 -12.78 -22.06 -2.87
N TYR A 876 -12.16 -21.81 -4.02
CA TYR A 876 -10.78 -21.28 -4.10
C TYR A 876 -10.69 -19.77 -4.37
N ALA A 877 -11.72 -19.17 -4.96
CA ALA A 877 -11.74 -17.73 -5.21
C ALA A 877 -11.73 -16.95 -3.88
N TRP A 878 -11.11 -15.77 -3.86
CA TRP A 878 -11.03 -14.92 -2.67
C TRP A 878 -12.34 -14.17 -2.40
N VAL A 879 -13.37 -14.95 -2.08
CA VAL A 879 -14.73 -14.48 -1.84
C VAL A 879 -15.18 -14.85 -0.44
N GLY A 880 -15.62 -13.85 0.32
CA GLY A 880 -16.32 -13.99 1.60
C GLY A 880 -17.78 -13.54 1.49
N ALA A 881 -18.47 -13.30 2.61
CA ALA A 881 -19.80 -12.71 2.58
C ALA A 881 -20.16 -12.00 3.89
N ARG A 882 -21.12 -11.07 3.80
CA ARG A 882 -21.84 -10.50 4.95
C ARG A 882 -23.20 -11.17 5.11
N ILE A 883 -23.76 -11.04 6.30
CA ILE A 883 -25.11 -11.53 6.59
C ILE A 883 -26.09 -10.36 6.59
N ALA A 884 -27.19 -10.53 5.85
CA ALA A 884 -28.33 -9.64 5.83
C ALA A 884 -29.55 -10.29 6.49
N TYR A 885 -30.48 -9.45 6.95
CA TYR A 885 -31.70 -9.84 7.64
C TYR A 885 -32.87 -9.00 7.13
N ASP A 886 -34.01 -9.64 6.89
CA ASP A 886 -35.24 -8.95 6.53
C ASP A 886 -35.78 -8.13 7.73
N VAL A 887 -36.45 -7.00 7.44
CA VAL A 887 -36.97 -6.04 8.45
C VAL A 887 -38.48 -6.01 8.49
#